data_AF-A0A495Z385-F1
#
_entry.id   AF-A0A495Z385-F1
#
_cell.length_a   1.000
_cell.length_b   1.000
_cell.length_c   1.000
_cell.angle_alpha   90.00
_cell.angle_beta   90.00
_cell.angle_gamma   90.00
#
_symmetry.space_group_name_H-M   'P 1'
#
loop_
_entity.id
_entity.type
_entity.pdbx_description
1 polymer ?
#
loop_
_entity_poly.entity_id
_entity_poly.type
_entity_poly.pdbx_seq_one_letter_code
_entity_poly.pdbx_strand_id
1 'polypeptide(L)'
;MNHFKLFLALLLTVGILTAVPVSVDARPPDPGLYDAIRSARKYINPKSHYTPSEIEECFTDTFNILGQNWDHLPAIYQREFQGIFLRPGQPGSPYGSINLPKKFDTAHFRFHYTTVGPHAPPLEDVNPMNGVPDYVDLCAEAHERSFHVEVNLMGFKKPLDDFWVAENGGNHKYDVYLFEFPALGFTTTDWYNGRVLPTVTTFGPYFAINSRLHDYYGKLRGNRFIETTTAHEFLHGIQFAYNAFMPGWFMEASATWIESKVYDGGLSEDRDDIPDPDEIGESNAYDDYPQQLGIFLDQPDIALDSRVGLHEYAAVIWVFYMAERFDVDIVRQIYGVATEGSYREFGNFMEVFTNHGTTLVEAFKTFTEWNYFTHNRDDGKHYLNGHRFPPVVIHPHDVHDTYPVRADWDSEAMPEPFSSRYIVFEPTPGVVMDEFAIKVDGADIAPIDTSFLDVTDRAAVQNELRRLDILGLRGWGAKFIVEKSNGTHEVREAFTYQRSQEGQITVNDFGGDIRKITLILINVRPDIERVVIPGGAFGGAVSYMAGPPPAGALSTPTLSQESDSSVRIQWQLEDLTDIREVVIVRKRYTSLVETDDPRPFQTAAEVLNAADRNEDGIPDSDINIVGRVNATDTYFEDATIFQDIDVDSTRFDPVNTRYYYAVVPVNAIGIMGTPSIDPDGITPIFNPLDIPAAPMRTQLLQSYPNPFNPDVWIPYELGEDSTVSVEIYDISGQLVRTLHVGMKKRGQYITKDKAVYWDGRTQLGERATSGVYFYVLKASDYISMRKMAILK
;
A
#
# COMPACT_ATOMS: atom_id res chain seq x y z
N MET A 1 34.63 -19.22 29.12
CA MET A 1 35.68 -18.61 29.98
C MET A 1 36.16 -17.34 29.28
N ASN A 2 36.11 -16.22 29.99
CA ASN A 2 36.08 -14.83 29.52
C ASN A 2 37.42 -14.23 29.05
N HIS A 3 37.32 -13.35 28.03
CA HIS A 3 37.88 -11.99 27.83
C HIS A 3 39.37 -11.66 28.10
N PHE A 4 40.14 -11.11 27.13
CA PHE A 4 40.20 -9.73 26.58
C PHE A 4 40.97 -8.69 27.45
N LYS A 5 41.96 -7.99 26.85
CA LYS A 5 42.39 -6.55 27.00
C LYS A 5 43.88 -6.38 26.55
N LEU A 6 44.29 -5.57 25.56
CA LEU A 6 44.20 -4.13 25.22
C LEU A 6 45.34 -3.21 25.77
N PHE A 7 45.77 -2.32 24.86
CA PHE A 7 46.38 -0.97 25.00
C PHE A 7 47.91 -0.75 25.07
N LEU A 8 48.42 0.01 24.08
CA LEU A 8 49.26 1.20 24.33
C LEU A 8 49.18 2.21 23.17
N ALA A 9 49.08 3.50 23.52
CA ALA A 9 49.04 4.69 22.68
C ALA A 9 50.18 5.64 23.07
N LEU A 10 50.69 6.50 22.16
CA LEU A 10 50.83 7.96 22.41
C LEU A 10 51.27 8.77 21.16
N LEU A 11 50.66 9.95 21.04
CA LEU A 11 50.86 11.09 20.13
C LEU A 11 51.96 12.07 20.60
N LEU A 12 52.57 12.83 19.66
CA LEU A 12 52.56 14.32 19.62
C LEU A 12 53.50 14.91 18.53
N THR A 13 52.96 15.71 17.60
CA THR A 13 53.36 17.11 17.32
C THR A 13 52.50 17.74 16.22
N VAL A 14 52.21 19.04 16.37
CA VAL A 14 51.18 19.85 15.66
C VAL A 14 51.83 20.76 14.60
N GLY A 15 51.14 20.95 13.46
CA GLY A 15 51.38 22.02 12.49
C GLY A 15 50.14 22.21 11.59
N ILE A 16 49.44 23.33 11.74
CA ILE A 16 48.11 23.65 11.20
C ILE A 16 48.22 24.29 9.81
N LEU A 17 47.39 23.87 8.84
CA LEU A 17 46.75 24.76 7.85
C LEU A 17 45.54 24.09 7.17
N THR A 18 44.36 24.52 7.63
CA THR A 18 43.05 24.62 6.96
C THR A 18 42.56 23.46 6.09
N ALA A 19 41.73 22.60 6.66
CA ALA A 19 40.66 21.91 5.94
C ALA A 19 39.35 22.17 6.67
N VAL A 20 38.46 22.93 6.02
CA VAL A 20 37.04 22.95 6.39
C VAL A 20 36.52 21.52 6.18
N PRO A 21 35.91 20.86 7.17
CA PRO A 21 35.18 19.64 6.89
C PRO A 21 33.93 20.07 6.13
N VAL A 22 33.89 19.77 4.82
CA VAL A 22 32.62 19.64 4.11
C VAL A 22 31.88 18.52 4.82
N SER A 23 30.89 18.87 5.63
CA SER A 23 29.90 17.91 6.11
C SER A 23 29.13 17.44 4.88
N VAL A 24 29.52 16.29 4.35
CA VAL A 24 28.68 15.54 3.44
C VAL A 24 27.59 14.93 4.31
N ASP A 25 26.48 15.65 4.46
CA ASP A 25 25.18 15.05 4.80
C ASP A 25 24.78 14.17 3.60
N ALA A 26 25.41 13.02 3.44
CA ALA A 26 24.88 11.97 2.60
C ALA A 26 23.92 11.19 3.49
N ARG A 27 22.63 11.54 3.41
CA ARG A 27 21.60 10.52 3.60
C ARG A 27 22.00 9.32 2.72
N PRO A 28 21.93 8.08 3.22
CA PRO A 28 22.12 6.94 2.33
C PRO A 28 21.15 7.10 1.15
N PRO A 29 21.59 6.82 -0.09
CA PRO A 29 20.69 6.82 -1.23
C PRO A 29 19.50 5.90 -0.93
N ASP A 30 18.33 6.27 -1.45
CA ASP A 30 17.17 5.38 -1.54
C ASP A 30 17.66 3.96 -1.94
N PRO A 31 17.24 2.88 -1.25
CA PRO A 31 17.64 1.51 -1.58
C PRO A 31 17.61 1.20 -3.08
N GLY A 32 16.60 1.69 -3.81
CA GLY A 32 16.51 1.54 -5.27
C GLY A 32 17.67 2.21 -6.03
N LEU A 33 18.07 3.42 -5.63
CA LEU A 33 19.22 4.10 -6.21
C LEU A 33 20.54 3.40 -5.88
N TYR A 34 20.67 2.83 -4.68
CA TYR A 34 21.84 2.04 -4.31
C TYR A 34 21.99 0.79 -5.19
N ASP A 35 20.89 0.09 -5.43
CA ASP A 35 20.86 -1.10 -6.28
C ASP A 35 21.11 -0.75 -7.75
N ALA A 36 20.50 0.33 -8.25
CA ALA A 36 20.81 0.84 -9.59
C ALA A 36 22.29 1.18 -9.78
N ILE A 37 22.94 1.83 -8.81
CA ILE A 37 24.40 2.09 -8.84
C ILE A 37 25.19 0.77 -8.89
N ARG A 38 24.75 -0.26 -8.17
CA ARG A 38 25.40 -1.57 -8.13
C ARG A 38 25.25 -2.31 -9.47
N SER A 39 24.05 -2.33 -10.05
CA SER A 39 23.76 -2.94 -11.35
C SER A 39 24.47 -2.22 -12.49
N ALA A 40 24.43 -0.88 -12.52
CA ALA A 40 25.13 -0.08 -13.52
C ALA A 40 26.65 -0.32 -13.53
N ARG A 41 27.26 -0.63 -12.38
CA ARG A 41 28.68 -1.00 -12.29
C ARG A 41 29.01 -2.31 -12.99
N LYS A 42 28.07 -3.25 -13.09
CA LYS A 42 28.26 -4.48 -13.87
C LYS A 42 28.33 -4.17 -15.37
N TYR A 43 27.49 -3.24 -15.83
CA TYR A 43 27.47 -2.79 -17.22
C TYR A 43 28.76 -2.06 -17.63
N ILE A 44 29.23 -1.09 -16.82
CA ILE A 44 30.41 -0.28 -17.20
C ILE A 44 31.76 -1.01 -17.03
N ASN A 45 31.77 -2.19 -16.40
CA ASN A 45 32.96 -3.01 -16.22
C ASN A 45 32.82 -4.33 -17.01
N PRO A 46 32.92 -4.26 -18.35
CA PRO A 46 32.67 -5.42 -19.20
C PRO A 46 33.67 -6.55 -18.94
N LYS A 47 33.17 -7.79 -18.97
CA LYS A 47 33.98 -9.00 -18.92
C LYS A 47 34.15 -9.58 -20.33
N SER A 48 35.14 -10.44 -20.50
CA SER A 48 35.30 -11.21 -21.74
C SER A 48 34.24 -12.30 -21.92
N HIS A 49 33.55 -12.68 -20.84
CA HIS A 49 32.45 -13.62 -20.81
C HIS A 49 31.69 -13.52 -19.48
N TYR A 50 30.42 -13.93 -19.48
CA TYR A 50 29.55 -13.94 -18.30
C TYR A 50 29.02 -15.35 -18.01
N THR A 51 28.65 -15.64 -16.77
CA THR A 51 27.88 -16.86 -16.45
C THR A 51 26.38 -16.57 -16.46
N PRO A 52 25.49 -17.56 -16.64
CA PRO A 52 24.04 -17.32 -16.62
C PRO A 52 23.52 -16.59 -15.38
N SER A 53 24.13 -16.81 -14.21
CA SER A 53 23.78 -16.10 -12.96
C SER A 53 24.26 -14.64 -12.89
N GLU A 54 25.06 -14.18 -13.85
CA GLU A 54 25.54 -12.81 -13.97
C GLU A 54 24.74 -12.00 -15.00
N ILE A 55 23.86 -12.65 -15.75
CA ILE A 55 22.95 -12.02 -16.71
C ILE A 55 21.73 -11.53 -15.93
N GLU A 56 21.49 -10.21 -15.96
CA GLU A 56 20.26 -9.60 -15.46
C GLU A 56 19.13 -9.70 -16.50
N GLU A 57 17.87 -9.61 -16.05
CA GLU A 57 16.71 -9.60 -16.95
C GLU A 57 16.74 -8.35 -17.86
N CYS A 58 16.70 -7.16 -17.26
CA CYS A 58 16.64 -5.89 -17.97
C CYS A 58 17.51 -4.81 -17.27
N PHE A 59 18.28 -4.02 -18.03
CA PHE A 59 18.99 -2.83 -17.48
C PHE A 59 18.20 -1.52 -17.60
N THR A 60 17.02 -1.52 -18.24
CA THR A 60 16.23 -0.31 -18.50
C THR A 60 15.87 0.44 -17.22
N ASP A 61 15.28 -0.21 -16.20
CA ASP A 61 14.97 0.45 -14.93
C ASP A 61 16.24 1.00 -14.25
N THR A 62 17.35 0.26 -14.29
CA THR A 62 18.64 0.73 -13.74
C THR A 62 19.07 2.06 -14.39
N PHE A 63 18.99 2.14 -15.71
CA PHE A 63 19.36 3.35 -16.45
C PHE A 63 18.36 4.48 -16.22
N ASN A 64 17.07 4.16 -16.13
CA ASN A 64 16.02 5.10 -15.83
C ASN A 64 16.20 5.71 -14.43
N ILE A 65 16.40 4.90 -13.38
CA ILE A 65 16.65 5.36 -12.01
C ILE A 65 17.84 6.32 -11.96
N LEU A 66 18.96 5.97 -12.60
CA LEU A 66 20.14 6.84 -12.66
C LEU A 66 19.83 8.15 -13.40
N GLY A 67 19.08 8.09 -14.49
CA GLY A 67 18.69 9.27 -15.26
C GLY A 67 17.74 10.19 -14.50
N GLN A 68 16.75 9.65 -13.79
CA GLN A 68 15.80 10.41 -12.98
C GLN A 68 16.49 11.11 -11.79
N ASN A 69 17.54 10.48 -11.25
CA ASN A 69 18.31 11.02 -10.13
C ASN A 69 19.56 11.82 -10.56
N TRP A 70 19.78 11.99 -11.86
CA TRP A 70 21.07 12.44 -12.40
C TRP A 70 21.59 13.74 -11.78
N ASP A 71 20.74 14.76 -11.70
CA ASP A 71 21.11 16.08 -11.18
C ASP A 71 21.37 16.07 -9.66
N HIS A 72 20.87 15.06 -8.94
CA HIS A 72 21.07 14.86 -7.51
C HIS A 72 22.24 13.92 -7.19
N LEU A 73 22.76 13.19 -8.18
CA LEU A 73 23.89 12.30 -7.98
C LEU A 73 25.18 13.10 -7.67
N PRO A 74 25.99 12.65 -6.69
CA PRO A 74 27.33 13.18 -6.50
C PRO A 74 28.15 13.15 -7.80
N ALA A 75 28.93 14.20 -8.05
CA ALA A 75 29.71 14.36 -9.29
C ALA A 75 30.66 13.19 -9.62
N ILE A 76 31.02 12.36 -8.65
CA ILE A 76 31.79 11.14 -8.88
C ILE A 76 30.96 10.10 -9.66
N TYR A 77 29.70 9.88 -9.28
CA TYR A 77 28.80 8.96 -9.97
C TYR A 77 28.39 9.50 -11.34
N GLN A 78 28.16 10.81 -11.46
CA GLN A 78 27.90 11.42 -12.77
C GLN A 78 29.07 11.17 -13.75
N ARG A 79 30.32 11.34 -13.31
CA ARG A 79 31.49 11.03 -14.16
C ARG A 79 31.64 9.54 -14.45
N GLU A 80 31.30 8.68 -13.48
CA GLU A 80 31.38 7.22 -13.59
C GLU A 80 30.36 6.69 -14.61
N PHE A 81 29.12 7.21 -14.60
CA PHE A 81 27.99 6.64 -15.34
C PHE A 81 27.56 7.41 -16.60
N GLN A 82 28.13 8.59 -16.90
CA GLN A 82 27.69 9.41 -18.04
C GLN A 82 27.74 8.67 -19.38
N GLY A 83 28.66 7.71 -19.53
CA GLY A 83 28.83 6.95 -20.75
C GLY A 83 27.69 5.96 -21.02
N ILE A 84 26.89 5.58 -20.02
CA ILE A 84 25.79 4.62 -20.17
C ILE A 84 24.72 5.14 -21.14
N PHE A 85 24.54 6.46 -21.19
CA PHE A 85 23.56 7.15 -22.05
C PHE A 85 24.10 7.50 -23.45
N LEU A 86 25.21 6.88 -23.84
CA LEU A 86 25.80 6.99 -25.17
C LEU A 86 25.67 5.66 -25.90
N ARG A 87 25.29 5.73 -27.17
CA ARG A 87 25.07 4.53 -28.00
C ARG A 87 26.33 3.66 -28.05
N PRO A 88 26.19 2.32 -28.09
CA PRO A 88 27.32 1.43 -28.28
C PRO A 88 28.12 1.79 -29.55
N GLY A 89 29.45 1.83 -29.44
CA GLY A 89 30.34 2.28 -30.51
C GLY A 89 30.57 3.80 -30.58
N GLN A 90 29.92 4.63 -29.75
CA GLN A 90 30.27 6.05 -29.60
C GLN A 90 31.43 6.27 -28.63
N PRO A 91 32.39 7.18 -28.92
CA PRO A 91 33.47 7.51 -28.00
C PRO A 91 32.93 7.97 -26.63
N GLY A 92 33.37 7.32 -25.55
CA GLY A 92 32.95 7.61 -24.17
C GLY A 92 31.86 6.68 -23.64
N SER A 93 31.18 5.91 -24.49
CA SER A 93 30.33 4.79 -24.04
C SER A 93 31.18 3.68 -23.41
N PRO A 94 30.69 2.94 -22.39
CA PRO A 94 31.39 1.76 -21.86
C PRO A 94 31.72 0.72 -22.93
N TYR A 95 30.87 0.67 -23.96
CA TYR A 95 31.05 -0.16 -25.15
C TYR A 95 31.44 0.69 -26.37
N GLY A 96 32.05 1.86 -26.17
CA GLY A 96 32.43 2.78 -27.25
C GLY A 96 33.54 2.27 -28.17
N SER A 97 34.27 1.23 -27.74
CA SER A 97 35.31 0.58 -28.54
C SER A 97 34.80 -0.60 -29.37
N ILE A 98 33.53 -1.02 -29.19
CA ILE A 98 32.98 -2.10 -29.99
C ILE A 98 32.79 -1.63 -31.43
N ASN A 99 33.16 -2.48 -32.38
CA ASN A 99 32.93 -2.23 -33.79
C ASN A 99 31.81 -3.16 -34.28
N LEU A 100 30.66 -2.58 -34.63
CA LEU A 100 29.49 -3.28 -35.17
C LEU A 100 29.25 -2.85 -36.63
N PRO A 101 30.11 -3.30 -37.58
CA PRO A 101 30.14 -2.76 -38.93
C PRO A 101 29.00 -3.28 -39.82
N LYS A 102 28.31 -4.35 -39.43
CA LYS A 102 27.20 -4.92 -40.20
C LYS A 102 25.90 -4.24 -39.83
N LYS A 103 25.08 -3.97 -40.84
CA LYS A 103 23.75 -3.37 -40.72
C LYS A 103 22.73 -4.26 -41.42
N PHE A 104 21.59 -4.46 -40.79
CA PHE A 104 20.44 -5.14 -41.38
C PHE A 104 19.19 -4.31 -41.10
N ASP A 105 18.40 -4.01 -42.13
CA ASP A 105 17.29 -3.07 -42.06
C ASP A 105 15.97 -3.83 -42.33
N THR A 106 14.99 -3.65 -41.46
CA THR A 106 13.61 -4.14 -41.64
C THR A 106 12.69 -2.98 -42.05
N ALA A 107 11.37 -3.07 -41.87
CA ALA A 107 10.48 -1.95 -42.14
C ALA A 107 10.71 -0.81 -41.14
N HIS A 108 10.77 -1.11 -39.85
CA HIS A 108 10.81 -0.15 -38.75
C HIS A 108 12.17 -0.08 -38.02
N PHE A 109 13.03 -1.09 -38.17
CA PHE A 109 14.25 -1.23 -37.36
C PHE A 109 15.53 -1.29 -38.19
N ARG A 110 16.64 -0.94 -37.53
CA ARG A 110 18.01 -1.15 -38.03
C ARG A 110 18.84 -1.89 -36.98
N PHE A 111 19.37 -3.04 -37.37
CA PHE A 111 20.21 -3.88 -36.53
C PHE A 111 21.69 -3.60 -36.76
N HIS A 112 22.46 -3.50 -35.68
CA HIS A 112 23.91 -3.25 -35.68
C HIS A 112 24.62 -4.45 -35.06
N TYR A 113 25.49 -5.11 -35.81
CA TYR A 113 26.17 -6.32 -35.32
C TYR A 113 27.58 -6.49 -35.93
N THR A 114 28.32 -7.48 -35.43
CA THR A 114 29.59 -7.96 -35.99
C THR A 114 29.50 -9.45 -36.27
N THR A 115 30.29 -9.95 -37.22
CA THR A 115 30.43 -11.40 -37.50
C THR A 115 31.76 -11.95 -37.01
N VAL A 116 32.53 -11.15 -36.27
CA VAL A 116 33.85 -11.52 -35.74
C VAL A 116 34.04 -11.02 -34.32
N GLY A 117 34.84 -11.75 -33.55
CA GLY A 117 35.16 -11.40 -32.17
C GLY A 117 34.10 -11.86 -31.16
N PRO A 118 34.24 -11.46 -29.88
CA PRO A 118 33.41 -11.97 -28.79
C PRO A 118 31.94 -11.52 -28.87
N HIS A 119 31.67 -10.38 -29.50
CA HIS A 119 30.32 -9.83 -29.65
C HIS A 119 29.57 -10.36 -30.89
N ALA A 120 30.15 -11.29 -31.64
CA ALA A 120 29.45 -11.86 -32.78
C ALA A 120 28.33 -12.79 -32.29
N PRO A 121 27.10 -12.72 -32.83
CA PRO A 121 26.11 -13.75 -32.58
C PRO A 121 26.53 -15.08 -33.21
N PRO A 122 25.83 -16.20 -32.91
CA PRO A 122 25.91 -17.42 -33.69
C PRO A 122 25.77 -17.11 -35.19
N LEU A 123 26.61 -17.72 -36.01
CA LEU A 123 26.80 -17.35 -37.43
C LEU A 123 26.04 -18.27 -38.40
N GLU A 124 25.21 -19.17 -37.88
CA GLU A 124 24.29 -19.96 -38.69
C GLU A 124 23.40 -19.02 -39.51
N ASP A 125 23.24 -19.32 -40.80
CA ASP A 125 22.44 -18.58 -41.79
C ASP A 125 21.81 -19.65 -42.70
N VAL A 126 20.67 -20.17 -42.25
CA VAL A 126 20.01 -21.35 -42.83
C VAL A 126 18.59 -21.02 -43.24
N ASN A 127 17.86 -20.24 -42.45
CA ASN A 127 16.47 -19.90 -42.75
C ASN A 127 16.07 -18.54 -42.16
N PRO A 128 15.96 -17.50 -42.99
CA PRO A 128 16.24 -17.49 -44.44
C PRO A 128 17.76 -17.51 -44.71
N MET A 129 18.21 -18.23 -45.75
CA MET A 129 19.62 -18.17 -46.19
C MET A 129 19.90 -16.86 -46.95
N ASN A 130 20.03 -15.74 -46.23
CA ASN A 130 20.03 -14.38 -46.78
C ASN A 130 21.37 -13.62 -46.57
N GLY A 131 22.37 -14.25 -45.95
CA GLY A 131 23.65 -13.61 -45.60
C GLY A 131 23.63 -12.87 -44.26
N VAL A 132 22.53 -12.93 -43.53
CA VAL A 132 22.32 -12.45 -42.17
C VAL A 132 22.25 -13.69 -41.26
N PRO A 133 22.89 -13.69 -40.08
CA PRO A 133 22.76 -14.83 -39.19
C PRO A 133 21.32 -15.02 -38.73
N ASP A 134 20.85 -16.27 -38.63
CA ASP A 134 19.52 -16.67 -38.16
C ASP A 134 19.18 -16.00 -36.80
N TYR A 135 20.19 -15.78 -35.96
CA TYR A 135 20.04 -15.06 -34.68
C TYR A 135 19.58 -13.61 -34.88
N VAL A 136 20.16 -12.92 -35.86
CA VAL A 136 19.85 -11.53 -36.18
C VAL A 136 18.49 -11.46 -36.89
N ASP A 137 18.19 -12.43 -37.76
CA ASP A 137 16.85 -12.55 -38.37
C ASP A 137 15.77 -12.77 -37.30
N LEU A 138 16.01 -13.63 -36.30
CA LEU A 138 15.07 -13.85 -35.20
C LEU A 138 14.85 -12.57 -34.38
N CYS A 139 15.92 -11.83 -34.05
CA CYS A 139 15.79 -10.54 -33.38
C CYS A 139 14.96 -9.56 -34.24
N ALA A 140 15.18 -9.54 -35.55
CA ALA A 140 14.48 -8.67 -36.49
C ALA A 140 12.99 -9.01 -36.63
N GLU A 141 12.67 -10.28 -36.73
CA GLU A 141 11.31 -10.79 -36.74
C GLU A 141 10.57 -10.46 -35.45
N ALA A 142 11.20 -10.71 -34.30
CA ALA A 142 10.63 -10.39 -33.00
C ALA A 142 10.31 -8.89 -32.86
N HIS A 143 11.20 -7.99 -33.29
CA HIS A 143 10.97 -6.54 -33.18
C HIS A 143 9.83 -6.09 -34.10
N GLU A 144 9.75 -6.62 -35.32
CA GLU A 144 8.64 -6.32 -36.23
C GLU A 144 7.31 -6.88 -35.72
N ARG A 145 7.32 -8.05 -35.08
CA ARG A 145 6.14 -8.62 -34.40
C ARG A 145 5.70 -7.74 -33.24
N SER A 146 6.61 -7.34 -32.36
CA SER A 146 6.33 -6.39 -31.26
C SER A 146 5.76 -5.08 -31.76
N PHE A 147 6.34 -4.49 -32.81
CA PHE A 147 5.76 -3.29 -33.44
C PHE A 147 4.34 -3.56 -33.96
N HIS A 148 4.10 -4.70 -34.60
CA HIS A 148 2.79 -5.04 -35.11
C HIS A 148 1.76 -5.18 -33.99
N VAL A 149 2.03 -6.01 -32.99
CA VAL A 149 1.10 -6.28 -31.89
C VAL A 149 0.89 -5.03 -31.04
N GLU A 150 1.95 -4.45 -30.49
CA GLU A 150 1.84 -3.38 -29.51
C GLU A 150 1.36 -2.06 -30.13
N VAL A 151 1.83 -1.70 -31.32
CA VAL A 151 1.46 -0.42 -31.95
C VAL A 151 0.25 -0.56 -32.85
N ASN A 152 0.23 -1.54 -33.77
CA ASN A 152 -0.84 -1.59 -34.78
C ASN A 152 -2.13 -2.25 -34.26
N LEU A 153 -2.02 -3.29 -33.43
CA LEU A 153 -3.20 -4.00 -32.92
C LEU A 153 -3.69 -3.39 -31.59
N MET A 154 -2.80 -3.23 -30.61
CA MET A 154 -3.15 -2.70 -29.27
C MET A 154 -3.24 -1.16 -29.22
N GLY A 155 -2.74 -0.46 -30.24
CA GLY A 155 -2.90 0.98 -30.37
C GLY A 155 -2.03 1.82 -29.40
N PHE A 156 -0.94 1.28 -28.86
CA PHE A 156 0.00 2.07 -28.09
C PHE A 156 0.66 3.16 -28.95
N LYS A 157 1.15 4.24 -28.31
CA LYS A 157 1.95 5.25 -29.02
C LYS A 157 3.23 4.61 -29.52
N LYS A 158 3.57 4.85 -30.79
CA LYS A 158 4.88 4.49 -31.31
C LYS A 158 6.01 5.22 -30.54
N PRO A 159 7.18 4.57 -30.33
CA PRO A 159 8.35 5.27 -29.82
C PRO A 159 8.75 6.44 -30.71
N LEU A 160 9.42 7.47 -30.16
CA LEU A 160 9.93 8.57 -30.98
C LEU A 160 11.05 8.07 -31.92
N ASP A 161 11.03 8.48 -33.17
CA ASP A 161 12.06 8.08 -34.15
C ASP A 161 13.36 8.84 -33.92
N ASP A 162 14.48 8.30 -34.38
CA ASP A 162 15.82 8.79 -34.07
C ASP A 162 16.35 9.88 -35.03
N PHE A 163 15.45 10.60 -35.72
CA PHE A 163 15.79 11.40 -36.91
C PHE A 163 16.82 12.52 -36.69
N TRP A 164 16.99 13.00 -35.45
CA TRP A 164 17.97 14.05 -35.13
C TRP A 164 19.38 13.51 -34.90
N VAL A 165 19.58 12.18 -34.82
CA VAL A 165 20.88 11.57 -34.55
C VAL A 165 21.74 11.62 -35.81
N ALA A 166 22.91 12.26 -35.73
CA ALA A 166 23.75 12.49 -36.90
C ALA A 166 24.63 11.28 -37.28
N GLU A 167 25.02 10.46 -36.30
CA GLU A 167 25.93 9.32 -36.48
C GLU A 167 25.48 8.13 -35.63
N ASN A 168 25.70 6.91 -36.14
CA ASN A 168 25.31 5.67 -35.47
C ASN A 168 23.79 5.63 -35.14
N GLY A 169 22.99 6.11 -36.10
CA GLY A 169 21.53 6.27 -36.07
C GLY A 169 21.10 7.17 -37.24
N GLY A 170 19.94 7.83 -37.13
CA GLY A 170 19.50 8.94 -37.97
C GLY A 170 18.81 8.56 -39.27
N ASN A 171 18.25 7.35 -39.37
CA ASN A 171 17.63 6.85 -40.60
C ASN A 171 16.10 6.72 -40.51
N HIS A 172 15.47 7.31 -39.48
CA HIS A 172 14.04 7.14 -39.18
C HIS A 172 13.66 5.69 -38.87
N LYS A 173 14.62 4.88 -38.41
CA LYS A 173 14.38 3.53 -37.94
C LYS A 173 14.90 3.41 -36.52
N TYR A 174 14.26 2.55 -35.74
CA TYR A 174 14.69 2.27 -34.39
C TYR A 174 15.97 1.40 -34.42
N ASP A 175 17.03 1.87 -33.78
CA ASP A 175 18.31 1.16 -33.77
C ASP A 175 18.33 0.07 -32.69
N VAL A 176 18.75 -1.13 -33.09
CA VAL A 176 18.94 -2.30 -32.22
C VAL A 176 20.41 -2.74 -32.30
N TYR A 177 21.09 -2.76 -31.15
CA TYR A 177 22.50 -3.15 -31.06
C TYR A 177 22.65 -4.57 -30.51
N LEU A 178 23.37 -5.42 -31.25
CA LEU A 178 23.64 -6.79 -30.84
C LEU A 178 25.11 -6.93 -30.41
N PHE A 179 25.33 -7.15 -29.12
CA PHE A 179 26.64 -7.40 -28.52
C PHE A 179 26.54 -8.15 -27.18
N GLU A 180 27.66 -8.65 -26.66
CA GLU A 180 27.71 -9.34 -25.36
C GLU A 180 27.80 -8.33 -24.20
N PHE A 181 26.86 -8.41 -23.24
CA PHE A 181 26.79 -7.59 -22.01
C PHE A 181 26.06 -8.36 -20.88
N PRO A 182 26.07 -7.90 -19.61
CA PRO A 182 25.54 -8.66 -18.48
C PRO A 182 24.01 -8.55 -18.26
N ALA A 183 23.22 -8.51 -19.32
CA ALA A 183 21.75 -8.61 -19.25
C ALA A 183 21.17 -9.28 -20.50
N LEU A 184 19.87 -9.63 -20.50
CA LEU A 184 19.18 -10.11 -21.70
C LEU A 184 19.01 -8.96 -22.71
N GLY A 185 18.53 -7.82 -22.22
CA GLY A 185 18.23 -6.63 -23.00
C GLY A 185 18.39 -5.32 -22.23
N PHE A 186 18.31 -4.20 -22.96
CA PHE A 186 17.97 -2.91 -22.39
C PHE A 186 17.46 -1.93 -23.46
N THR A 187 16.74 -0.92 -22.99
CA THR A 187 16.22 0.22 -23.74
C THR A 187 16.61 1.49 -23.02
N THR A 188 17.11 2.48 -23.77
CA THR A 188 17.47 3.78 -23.19
C THR A 188 17.42 4.88 -24.24
N THR A 189 17.56 6.13 -23.80
CA THR A 189 17.56 7.31 -24.66
C THR A 189 18.92 7.99 -24.70
N ASP A 190 19.21 8.67 -25.81
CA ASP A 190 20.44 9.43 -25.98
C ASP A 190 20.56 10.62 -25.02
N TRP A 191 21.78 10.90 -24.56
CA TRP A 191 22.13 12.13 -23.87
C TRP A 191 21.92 13.37 -24.75
N TYR A 192 21.23 14.40 -24.23
CA TYR A 192 21.02 15.64 -24.99
C TYR A 192 21.16 16.91 -24.13
N ASN A 193 21.96 17.87 -24.61
CA ASN A 193 22.17 19.19 -24.00
C ASN A 193 22.45 19.17 -22.48
N GLY A 194 23.14 18.14 -21.99
CA GLY A 194 23.49 18.03 -20.58
C GLY A 194 22.40 17.42 -19.69
N ARG A 195 21.34 16.82 -20.27
CA ARG A 195 20.28 16.11 -19.56
C ARG A 195 20.24 14.65 -19.98
N VAL A 196 19.96 13.77 -19.01
CA VAL A 196 19.86 12.33 -19.21
C VAL A 196 18.46 11.91 -19.68
N LEU A 197 17.40 12.45 -19.06
CA LEU A 197 16.01 12.17 -19.42
C LEU A 197 15.22 13.49 -19.53
N PRO A 198 14.57 13.80 -20.65
CA PRO A 198 13.62 14.90 -20.77
C PRO A 198 12.20 14.46 -20.37
N THR A 199 11.37 15.38 -19.87
CA THR A 199 9.92 15.11 -19.73
C THR A 199 9.31 14.97 -21.11
N VAL A 200 8.67 13.83 -21.35
CA VAL A 200 7.84 13.43 -22.51
C VAL A 200 7.93 14.39 -23.68
N THR A 201 8.92 14.24 -24.59
CA THR A 201 8.84 14.75 -26.00
C THR A 201 10.13 14.72 -26.83
N THR A 202 11.35 14.53 -26.31
CA THR A 202 12.50 14.99 -27.10
C THR A 202 13.49 13.95 -27.65
N PHE A 203 13.52 12.69 -27.18
CA PHE A 203 14.46 11.70 -27.73
C PHE A 203 13.84 10.33 -27.99
N GLY A 204 14.44 9.65 -28.95
CA GLY A 204 14.05 8.40 -29.55
C GLY A 204 14.93 7.32 -28.94
N PRO A 205 14.31 6.23 -28.46
CA PRO A 205 15.05 5.19 -27.80
C PRO A 205 15.93 4.42 -28.79
N TYR A 206 16.94 3.77 -28.25
CA TYR A 206 17.61 2.66 -28.90
C TYR A 206 17.55 1.44 -27.98
N PHE A 207 17.71 0.28 -28.62
CA PHE A 207 17.54 -1.02 -27.99
C PHE A 207 18.87 -1.77 -28.07
N ALA A 208 19.11 -2.66 -27.11
CA ALA A 208 20.21 -3.61 -27.19
C ALA A 208 19.73 -4.98 -26.74
N ILE A 209 20.10 -6.01 -27.50
CA ILE A 209 19.84 -7.42 -27.17
C ILE A 209 21.18 -8.13 -27.09
N ASN A 210 21.34 -8.95 -26.05
CA ASN A 210 22.56 -9.70 -25.85
C ASN A 210 22.78 -10.65 -27.03
N SER A 211 23.95 -10.61 -27.66
CA SER A 211 24.24 -11.41 -28.85
C SER A 211 24.63 -12.87 -28.54
N ARG A 212 24.73 -13.26 -27.27
CA ARG A 212 25.29 -14.56 -26.84
C ARG A 212 24.30 -15.43 -26.04
N LEU A 213 23.00 -15.17 -26.09
CA LEU A 213 22.00 -15.92 -25.32
C LEU A 213 22.00 -17.43 -25.62
N HIS A 214 22.32 -17.84 -26.85
CA HIS A 214 22.46 -19.25 -27.22
C HIS A 214 23.61 -19.96 -26.51
N ASP A 215 24.68 -19.25 -26.15
CA ASP A 215 25.79 -19.83 -25.40
C ASP A 215 25.41 -20.12 -23.95
N TYR A 216 24.65 -19.21 -23.34
CA TYR A 216 24.30 -19.28 -21.92
C TYR A 216 23.17 -20.26 -21.65
N TYR A 217 22.18 -20.32 -22.55
CA TYR A 217 20.93 -21.04 -22.32
C TYR A 217 20.64 -22.14 -23.36
N GLY A 218 21.49 -22.26 -24.39
CA GLY A 218 21.24 -23.15 -25.53
C GLY A 218 20.24 -22.54 -26.53
N LYS A 219 20.24 -23.04 -27.77
CA LYS A 219 19.43 -22.47 -28.87
C LYS A 219 17.94 -22.38 -28.57
N LEU A 220 17.33 -23.45 -28.04
CA LEU A 220 15.89 -23.48 -27.79
C LEU A 220 15.46 -22.43 -26.76
N ARG A 221 16.09 -22.42 -25.58
CA ARG A 221 15.75 -21.44 -24.53
C ARG A 221 16.23 -20.04 -24.88
N GLY A 222 17.37 -19.92 -25.55
CA GLY A 222 17.87 -18.63 -26.05
C GLY A 222 16.95 -17.98 -27.07
N ASN A 223 16.31 -18.75 -27.96
CA ASN A 223 15.28 -18.23 -28.85
C ASN A 223 14.10 -17.63 -28.08
N ARG A 224 13.60 -18.33 -27.06
CA ARG A 224 12.51 -17.81 -26.21
C ARG A 224 12.89 -16.49 -25.55
N PHE A 225 14.10 -16.40 -24.99
CA PHE A 225 14.58 -15.16 -24.39
C PHE A 225 14.71 -14.03 -25.41
N ILE A 226 15.15 -14.28 -26.64
CA ILE A 226 15.21 -13.24 -27.69
C ILE A 226 13.81 -12.70 -27.98
N GLU A 227 12.84 -13.59 -28.14
CA GLU A 227 11.44 -13.26 -28.41
C GLU A 227 10.85 -12.42 -27.27
N THR A 228 10.84 -12.92 -26.03
CA THR A 228 10.24 -12.21 -24.89
C THR A 228 10.99 -10.92 -24.54
N THR A 229 12.32 -10.95 -24.50
CA THR A 229 13.13 -9.73 -24.22
C THR A 229 12.89 -8.67 -25.27
N THR A 230 12.70 -9.03 -26.54
CA THR A 230 12.42 -8.04 -27.59
C THR A 230 11.09 -7.33 -27.35
N ALA A 231 10.02 -8.07 -27.03
CA ALA A 231 8.73 -7.48 -26.69
C ALA A 231 8.82 -6.59 -25.44
N HIS A 232 9.48 -7.09 -24.40
CA HIS A 232 9.73 -6.37 -23.16
C HIS A 232 10.43 -5.01 -23.41
N GLU A 233 11.56 -5.04 -24.11
CA GLU A 233 12.37 -3.85 -24.38
C GLU A 233 11.68 -2.88 -25.33
N PHE A 234 10.97 -3.40 -26.34
CA PHE A 234 10.21 -2.54 -27.24
C PHE A 234 9.11 -1.77 -26.49
N LEU A 235 8.42 -2.40 -25.53
CA LEU A 235 7.44 -1.71 -24.69
C LEU A 235 8.08 -0.59 -23.87
N HIS A 236 9.30 -0.73 -23.36
CA HIS A 236 9.96 0.39 -22.69
C HIS A 236 10.14 1.62 -23.62
N GLY A 237 10.45 1.37 -24.89
CA GLY A 237 10.49 2.43 -25.91
C GLY A 237 9.14 3.13 -26.08
N ILE A 238 8.05 2.37 -26.04
CA ILE A 238 6.66 2.88 -26.04
C ILE A 238 6.39 3.68 -24.77
N GLN A 239 6.74 3.13 -23.59
CA GLN A 239 6.55 3.79 -22.29
C GLN A 239 7.26 5.14 -22.25
N PHE A 240 8.46 5.27 -22.82
CA PHE A 240 9.16 6.55 -22.94
C PHE A 240 8.41 7.59 -23.80
N ALA A 241 7.65 7.16 -24.81
CA ALA A 241 6.77 8.04 -25.59
C ALA A 241 5.51 8.50 -24.82
N TYR A 242 5.15 7.79 -23.74
CA TYR A 242 4.10 8.20 -22.81
C TYR A 242 4.64 9.03 -21.65
N ASN A 243 5.53 8.46 -20.84
CA ASN A 243 6.20 9.14 -19.74
C ASN A 243 7.40 8.31 -19.24
N ALA A 244 8.63 8.79 -19.48
CA ALA A 244 9.85 8.15 -18.96
C ALA A 244 10.00 8.23 -17.43
N PHE A 245 9.23 9.08 -16.74
CA PHE A 245 9.21 9.22 -15.28
C PHE A 245 8.12 8.39 -14.59
N MET A 246 7.49 7.46 -15.32
CA MET A 246 6.62 6.45 -14.71
C MET A 246 7.45 5.58 -13.74
N PRO A 247 6.87 5.03 -12.67
CA PRO A 247 7.62 4.22 -11.74
C PRO A 247 8.01 2.91 -12.40
N GLY A 248 9.30 2.60 -12.23
CA GLY A 248 9.92 1.37 -12.68
C GLY A 248 9.11 0.12 -12.36
N TRP A 249 8.53 -0.01 -11.15
CA TRP A 249 7.76 -1.22 -10.81
C TRP A 249 6.64 -1.50 -11.82
N PHE A 250 5.90 -0.48 -12.23
CA PHE A 250 4.79 -0.64 -13.16
C PHE A 250 5.29 -0.75 -14.60
N MET A 251 6.39 -0.05 -14.93
CA MET A 251 7.04 -0.18 -16.24
C MET A 251 7.52 -1.61 -16.48
N GLU A 252 8.23 -2.20 -15.52
CA GLU A 252 8.73 -3.58 -15.56
C GLU A 252 7.55 -4.58 -15.53
N ALA A 253 6.59 -4.44 -14.61
CA ALA A 253 5.43 -5.33 -14.54
C ALA A 253 4.63 -5.37 -15.85
N SER A 254 4.41 -4.21 -16.48
CA SER A 254 3.68 -4.13 -17.76
C SER A 254 4.53 -4.56 -18.97
N ALA A 255 5.86 -4.35 -18.93
CA ALA A 255 6.78 -4.90 -19.93
C ALA A 255 6.83 -6.42 -19.85
N THR A 256 6.82 -7.00 -18.65
CA THR A 256 6.72 -8.46 -18.51
C THR A 256 5.35 -9.00 -18.96
N TRP A 257 4.27 -8.25 -18.70
CA TRP A 257 2.93 -8.65 -19.16
C TRP A 257 2.85 -8.70 -20.69
N ILE A 258 3.48 -7.76 -21.39
CA ILE A 258 3.41 -7.68 -22.85
C ILE A 258 4.03 -8.91 -23.53
N GLU A 259 4.96 -9.59 -22.87
CA GLU A 259 5.57 -10.83 -23.37
C GLU A 259 4.49 -11.89 -23.66
N SER A 260 3.48 -11.99 -22.79
CA SER A 260 2.33 -12.89 -22.97
C SER A 260 1.34 -12.47 -24.06
N LYS A 261 1.42 -11.22 -24.50
CA LYS A 261 0.56 -10.65 -25.55
C LYS A 261 1.19 -10.70 -26.92
N VAL A 262 2.51 -10.75 -26.98
CA VAL A 262 3.25 -10.95 -28.23
C VAL A 262 3.52 -12.43 -28.48
N TYR A 263 3.65 -13.24 -27.42
CA TYR A 263 4.02 -14.66 -27.47
C TYR A 263 3.13 -15.49 -26.51
N ASP A 264 1.99 -15.94 -27.01
CA ASP A 264 0.96 -16.64 -26.24
C ASP A 264 1.01 -18.17 -26.39
N GLY A 265 1.84 -18.66 -27.33
CA GLY A 265 1.98 -20.07 -27.69
C GLY A 265 1.21 -20.48 -28.95
N GLY A 266 0.71 -19.52 -29.72
CA GLY A 266 -0.07 -19.72 -30.95
C GLY A 266 -1.47 -20.21 -30.64
N LEU A 267 -2.07 -19.66 -29.58
CA LEU A 267 -3.39 -20.06 -29.10
C LEU A 267 -4.47 -19.15 -29.69
N SER A 268 -5.12 -19.64 -30.76
CA SER A 268 -6.23 -18.92 -31.41
C SER A 268 -7.48 -18.60 -30.56
N GLU A 269 -7.50 -18.97 -29.27
CA GLU A 269 -8.59 -18.72 -28.31
C GLU A 269 -8.03 -18.31 -26.93
N ASP A 270 -7.10 -17.35 -26.90
CA ASP A 270 -6.48 -16.79 -25.69
C ASP A 270 -7.33 -15.69 -24.99
N ARG A 271 -8.46 -15.32 -25.61
CA ARG A 271 -9.48 -14.37 -25.10
C ARG A 271 -9.01 -12.93 -24.89
N ASP A 272 -7.91 -12.50 -25.50
CA ASP A 272 -7.46 -11.12 -25.32
C ASP A 272 -7.97 -10.14 -26.38
N ASP A 273 -8.87 -10.61 -27.27
CA ASP A 273 -9.49 -9.88 -28.38
C ASP A 273 -8.47 -9.27 -29.37
N ILE A 274 -7.16 -9.56 -29.23
CA ILE A 274 -6.10 -9.13 -30.14
C ILE A 274 -6.00 -10.17 -31.27
N PRO A 275 -6.17 -9.78 -32.54
CA PRO A 275 -5.97 -10.69 -33.66
C PRO A 275 -4.47 -10.75 -34.00
N ASP A 276 -3.67 -11.22 -33.04
CA ASP A 276 -2.23 -11.32 -33.19
C ASP A 276 -1.86 -12.46 -34.17
N PRO A 277 -0.62 -12.47 -34.70
CA PRO A 277 -0.22 -13.46 -35.68
C PRO A 277 0.09 -14.80 -35.00
N ASP A 278 -0.94 -15.59 -34.70
CA ASP A 278 -0.79 -16.97 -34.23
C ASP A 278 0.16 -17.79 -35.12
N GLU A 279 1.32 -18.20 -34.59
CA GLU A 279 2.25 -19.07 -35.28
C GLU A 279 2.40 -20.44 -34.61
N ILE A 280 2.22 -21.53 -35.37
CA ILE A 280 2.35 -22.88 -34.83
C ILE A 280 3.77 -23.10 -34.29
N GLY A 281 3.87 -23.24 -32.96
CA GLY A 281 5.14 -23.51 -32.27
C GLY A 281 5.90 -22.27 -31.84
N GLU A 282 5.26 -21.09 -31.85
CA GLU A 282 5.80 -19.90 -31.18
C GLU A 282 5.99 -20.12 -29.68
N SER A 283 6.78 -19.24 -29.05
CA SER A 283 6.98 -19.26 -27.61
C SER A 283 5.69 -18.95 -26.86
N ASN A 284 5.55 -19.58 -25.69
CA ASN A 284 4.48 -19.27 -24.75
C ASN A 284 5.10 -18.63 -23.51
N ALA A 285 4.96 -17.32 -23.35
CA ALA A 285 5.52 -16.60 -22.20
C ALA A 285 4.94 -17.08 -20.85
N TYR A 286 3.73 -17.65 -20.84
CA TYR A 286 3.15 -18.26 -19.63
C TYR A 286 3.95 -19.46 -19.11
N ASP A 287 4.90 -20.02 -19.87
CA ASP A 287 5.79 -21.08 -19.37
C ASP A 287 6.71 -20.58 -18.24
N ASP A 288 6.99 -19.28 -18.17
CA ASP A 288 7.96 -18.69 -17.24
C ASP A 288 7.30 -18.06 -15.99
N TYR A 289 6.03 -17.64 -16.09
CA TYR A 289 5.31 -17.05 -14.97
C TYR A 289 5.13 -17.94 -13.72
N PRO A 290 5.03 -19.28 -13.78
CA PRO A 290 4.89 -20.08 -12.56
C PRO A 290 6.04 -19.86 -11.57
N GLN A 291 7.29 -19.69 -12.07
CA GLN A 291 8.44 -19.40 -11.23
C GLN A 291 8.48 -17.93 -10.80
N GLN A 292 8.18 -17.02 -11.73
CA GLN A 292 8.23 -15.58 -11.47
C GLN A 292 7.16 -15.12 -10.48
N LEU A 293 5.92 -15.59 -10.65
CA LEU A 293 4.81 -15.27 -9.75
C LEU A 293 5.01 -15.85 -8.34
N GLY A 294 5.88 -16.86 -8.18
CA GLY A 294 6.29 -17.33 -6.86
C GLY A 294 6.91 -16.21 -6.01
N ILE A 295 7.65 -15.28 -6.61
CA ILE A 295 8.26 -14.15 -5.90
C ILE A 295 7.20 -13.25 -5.22
N PHE A 296 6.02 -13.10 -5.85
CA PHE A 296 4.90 -12.32 -5.30
C PHE A 296 4.02 -13.18 -4.38
N LEU A 297 3.59 -14.34 -4.86
CA LEU A 297 2.61 -15.18 -4.17
C LEU A 297 3.18 -15.93 -2.97
N ASP A 298 4.50 -16.08 -2.86
CA ASP A 298 5.16 -16.61 -1.65
C ASP A 298 5.24 -15.58 -0.51
N GLN A 299 5.16 -14.29 -0.85
CA GLN A 299 5.27 -13.16 0.09
C GLN A 299 4.17 -12.12 -0.23
N PRO A 300 2.89 -12.49 -0.11
CA PRO A 300 1.77 -11.61 -0.48
C PRO A 300 1.64 -10.38 0.43
N ASP A 301 2.40 -10.36 1.53
CA ASP A 301 2.48 -9.32 2.54
C ASP A 301 3.49 -8.21 2.18
N ILE A 302 4.25 -8.34 1.08
CA ILE A 302 5.10 -7.28 0.51
C ILE A 302 4.27 -6.35 -0.38
N ALA A 303 4.56 -5.05 -0.33
CA ALA A 303 3.84 -4.01 -1.09
C ALA A 303 3.89 -4.27 -2.60
N LEU A 304 2.75 -4.07 -3.28
CA LEU A 304 2.65 -4.20 -4.74
C LEU A 304 3.67 -3.35 -5.51
N ASP A 305 4.03 -2.18 -4.99
CA ASP A 305 5.01 -1.25 -5.57
C ASP A 305 6.46 -1.49 -5.09
N SER A 306 6.71 -2.60 -4.39
CA SER A 306 8.04 -2.99 -3.92
C SER A 306 8.99 -3.28 -5.09
N ARG A 307 10.25 -2.93 -4.88
CA ARG A 307 11.37 -3.17 -5.80
C ARG A 307 12.46 -4.05 -5.18
N VAL A 308 12.10 -4.82 -4.16
CA VAL A 308 13.06 -5.69 -3.49
C VAL A 308 13.26 -6.95 -4.32
N GLY A 309 14.45 -7.12 -4.87
CA GLY A 309 14.80 -8.32 -5.63
C GLY A 309 14.25 -8.29 -7.05
N LEU A 310 13.32 -9.20 -7.37
CA LEU A 310 12.65 -9.32 -8.67
C LEU A 310 11.13 -9.11 -8.52
N HIS A 311 10.71 -8.39 -7.46
CA HIS A 311 9.30 -8.27 -7.10
C HIS A 311 8.50 -7.49 -8.15
N GLU A 312 9.10 -6.49 -8.78
CA GLU A 312 8.51 -5.70 -9.86
C GLU A 312 8.12 -6.54 -11.08
N TYR A 313 8.91 -7.55 -11.43
CA TYR A 313 8.57 -8.51 -12.47
C TYR A 313 7.39 -9.38 -12.02
N ALA A 314 7.36 -9.79 -10.75
CA ALA A 314 6.29 -10.63 -10.21
C ALA A 314 4.97 -9.87 -10.02
N ALA A 315 5.02 -8.55 -9.89
CA ALA A 315 3.86 -7.66 -9.89
C ALA A 315 3.10 -7.66 -11.24
N VAL A 316 3.61 -8.35 -12.28
CA VAL A 316 2.88 -8.66 -13.52
C VAL A 316 1.48 -9.24 -13.27
N ILE A 317 1.27 -9.96 -12.16
CA ILE A 317 -0.05 -10.49 -11.78
C ILE A 317 -1.11 -9.41 -11.59
N TRP A 318 -0.72 -8.21 -11.15
CA TRP A 318 -1.62 -7.06 -11.09
C TRP A 318 -2.04 -6.59 -12.48
N VAL A 319 -1.11 -6.64 -13.45
CA VAL A 319 -1.39 -6.28 -14.85
C VAL A 319 -2.29 -7.33 -15.50
N PHE A 320 -2.07 -8.62 -15.25
CA PHE A 320 -2.99 -9.69 -15.65
C PHE A 320 -4.40 -9.45 -15.12
N TYR A 321 -4.52 -9.21 -13.81
CA TYR A 321 -5.80 -8.92 -13.18
C TYR A 321 -6.52 -7.74 -13.85
N MET A 322 -5.81 -6.64 -14.08
CA MET A 322 -6.41 -5.45 -14.72
C MET A 322 -6.87 -5.76 -16.14
N ALA A 323 -6.01 -6.36 -16.97
CA ALA A 323 -6.30 -6.65 -18.36
C ALA A 323 -7.45 -7.65 -18.52
N GLU A 324 -7.47 -8.70 -17.70
CA GLU A 324 -8.50 -9.75 -17.79
C GLU A 324 -9.85 -9.31 -17.20
N ARG A 325 -9.86 -8.39 -16.23
CA ARG A 325 -11.10 -7.87 -15.63
C ARG A 325 -11.68 -6.67 -16.38
N PHE A 326 -10.84 -5.80 -16.94
CA PHE A 326 -11.24 -4.49 -17.46
C PHE A 326 -10.83 -4.22 -18.91
N ASP A 327 -10.44 -5.27 -19.64
CA ASP A 327 -9.87 -5.21 -20.99
C ASP A 327 -8.42 -4.71 -21.03
N VAL A 328 -7.65 -5.20 -22.02
CA VAL A 328 -6.23 -4.86 -22.23
C VAL A 328 -6.00 -3.35 -22.38
N ASP A 329 -7.01 -2.60 -22.84
CA ASP A 329 -6.93 -1.15 -23.04
C ASP A 329 -6.70 -0.36 -21.75
N ILE A 330 -7.01 -0.92 -20.58
CA ILE A 330 -6.82 -0.26 -19.28
C ILE A 330 -5.35 0.14 -19.05
N VAL A 331 -4.39 -0.68 -19.49
CA VAL A 331 -2.95 -0.41 -19.37
C VAL A 331 -2.57 0.83 -20.18
N ARG A 332 -3.08 0.93 -21.42
CA ARG A 332 -2.89 2.08 -22.30
C ARG A 332 -3.53 3.35 -21.73
N GLN A 333 -4.70 3.23 -21.10
CA GLN A 333 -5.36 4.35 -20.42
C GLN A 333 -4.53 4.87 -19.23
N ILE A 334 -3.94 3.97 -18.42
CA ILE A 334 -3.02 4.33 -17.32
C ILE A 334 -1.81 5.10 -17.85
N TYR A 335 -1.20 4.63 -18.94
CA TYR A 335 -0.12 5.38 -19.59
C TYR A 335 -0.57 6.75 -20.09
N GLY A 336 -1.78 6.83 -20.66
CA GLY A 336 -2.39 8.06 -21.13
C GLY A 336 -2.49 9.13 -20.04
N VAL A 337 -3.06 8.78 -18.88
CA VAL A 337 -3.19 9.71 -17.74
C VAL A 337 -1.84 10.07 -17.09
N ALA A 338 -0.79 9.26 -17.30
CA ALA A 338 0.55 9.52 -16.78
C ALA A 338 1.36 10.55 -17.61
N THR A 339 0.91 10.92 -18.82
CA THR A 339 1.72 11.67 -19.82
C THR A 339 2.05 13.13 -19.50
N GLU A 340 1.36 13.80 -18.59
CA GLU A 340 1.57 15.24 -18.32
C GLU A 340 2.63 15.49 -17.22
N GLY A 341 3.68 14.65 -17.14
CA GLY A 341 4.67 14.71 -16.05
C GLY A 341 4.05 14.57 -14.66
N SER A 342 2.84 13.99 -14.62
CA SER A 342 1.84 14.06 -13.54
C SER A 342 1.64 12.72 -12.86
N TYR A 343 2.63 11.82 -12.96
CA TYR A 343 2.51 10.52 -12.32
C TYR A 343 2.38 10.71 -10.80
N ARG A 344 1.22 10.31 -10.27
CA ARG A 344 0.75 10.49 -8.89
C ARG A 344 0.66 9.14 -8.17
N GLU A 345 1.59 8.23 -8.47
CA GLU A 345 1.57 6.85 -7.94
C GLU A 345 0.25 6.15 -8.25
N PHE A 346 -0.33 5.49 -7.27
CA PHE A 346 -1.67 4.92 -7.31
C PHE A 346 -2.78 5.92 -7.68
N GLY A 347 -2.52 7.23 -7.63
CA GLY A 347 -3.45 8.27 -8.07
C GLY A 347 -3.81 8.21 -9.56
N ASN A 348 -2.92 7.74 -10.44
CA ASN A 348 -3.25 7.55 -11.86
C ASN A 348 -4.18 6.36 -12.07
N PHE A 349 -3.92 5.25 -11.37
CA PHE A 349 -4.77 4.07 -11.40
C PHE A 349 -6.19 4.43 -10.97
N MET A 350 -6.32 5.19 -9.89
CA MET A 350 -7.61 5.60 -9.35
C MET A 350 -8.49 6.33 -10.37
N GLU A 351 -7.95 7.27 -11.15
CA GLU A 351 -8.70 7.96 -12.21
C GLU A 351 -9.21 6.96 -13.26
N VAL A 352 -8.36 6.02 -13.67
CA VAL A 352 -8.72 5.00 -14.67
C VAL A 352 -9.77 4.04 -14.12
N PHE A 353 -9.57 3.47 -12.92
CA PHE A 353 -10.55 2.57 -12.29
C PHE A 353 -11.92 3.23 -12.10
N THR A 354 -11.94 4.52 -11.73
CA THR A 354 -13.20 5.29 -11.59
C THR A 354 -13.97 5.32 -12.91
N ASN A 355 -13.28 5.47 -14.04
CA ASN A 355 -13.91 5.45 -15.37
C ASN A 355 -14.46 4.05 -15.75
N HIS A 356 -13.92 2.99 -15.14
CA HIS A 356 -14.40 1.61 -15.25
C HIS A 356 -15.47 1.24 -14.21
N GLY A 357 -16.01 2.22 -13.47
CA GLY A 357 -17.11 2.01 -12.53
C GLY A 357 -16.73 1.33 -11.23
N THR A 358 -15.44 1.33 -10.87
CA THR A 358 -14.92 0.79 -9.60
C THR A 358 -13.95 1.77 -8.95
N THR A 359 -13.60 1.57 -7.68
CA THR A 359 -12.47 2.30 -7.06
C THR A 359 -11.19 1.46 -7.17
N LEU A 360 -10.02 2.08 -7.00
CA LEU A 360 -8.75 1.35 -6.88
C LEU A 360 -8.78 0.36 -5.71
N VAL A 361 -9.41 0.74 -4.60
CA VAL A 361 -9.51 -0.11 -3.40
C VAL A 361 -10.34 -1.35 -3.69
N GLU A 362 -11.53 -1.17 -4.28
CA GLU A 362 -12.39 -2.28 -4.69
C GLU A 362 -11.67 -3.20 -5.68
N ALA A 363 -10.97 -2.61 -6.64
CA ALA A 363 -10.16 -3.37 -7.58
C ALA A 363 -9.04 -4.15 -6.86
N PHE A 364 -8.34 -3.53 -5.90
CA PHE A 364 -7.26 -4.19 -5.17
C PHE A 364 -7.77 -5.32 -4.26
N LYS A 365 -8.93 -5.15 -3.60
CA LYS A 365 -9.53 -6.23 -2.81
C LYS A 365 -9.92 -7.43 -3.67
N THR A 366 -10.61 -7.20 -4.78
CA THR A 366 -10.93 -8.29 -5.70
C THR A 366 -9.65 -8.94 -6.26
N PHE A 367 -8.60 -8.18 -6.52
CA PHE A 367 -7.30 -8.75 -6.90
C PHE A 367 -6.75 -9.72 -5.84
N THR A 368 -6.80 -9.35 -4.56
CA THR A 368 -6.35 -10.26 -3.48
C THR A 368 -7.25 -11.51 -3.38
N GLU A 369 -8.54 -11.39 -3.68
CA GLU A 369 -9.44 -12.55 -3.82
C GLU A 369 -9.04 -13.43 -5.01
N TRP A 370 -8.73 -12.84 -6.18
CA TRP A 370 -8.27 -13.59 -7.36
C TRP A 370 -6.97 -14.37 -7.06
N ASN A 371 -6.06 -13.77 -6.30
CA ASN A 371 -4.80 -14.43 -5.90
C ASN A 371 -5.03 -15.66 -4.99
N TYR A 372 -6.17 -15.72 -4.28
CA TYR A 372 -6.54 -16.93 -3.54
C TYR A 372 -6.90 -18.09 -4.48
N PHE A 373 -7.60 -17.80 -5.58
CA PHE A 373 -8.11 -18.78 -6.54
C PHE A 373 -7.10 -19.08 -7.66
N THR A 374 -5.87 -19.41 -7.26
CA THR A 374 -4.81 -19.87 -8.17
C THR A 374 -4.46 -21.33 -7.91
N HIS A 375 -3.72 -21.94 -8.85
CA HIS A 375 -3.24 -23.31 -8.75
C HIS A 375 -4.36 -24.34 -8.50
N ASN A 376 -4.27 -25.10 -7.41
CA ASN A 376 -5.24 -26.10 -6.99
C ASN A 376 -6.55 -25.49 -6.47
N ARG A 377 -6.61 -24.16 -6.29
CA ARG A 377 -7.81 -23.40 -5.94
C ARG A 377 -8.46 -22.74 -7.15
N ASP A 378 -7.87 -22.81 -8.34
CA ASP A 378 -8.47 -22.22 -9.55
C ASP A 378 -9.83 -22.87 -9.84
N ASP A 379 -10.86 -22.03 -9.93
CA ASP A 379 -12.25 -22.41 -10.22
C ASP A 379 -12.68 -22.04 -11.66
N GLY A 380 -11.75 -21.50 -12.45
CA GLY A 380 -11.95 -21.08 -13.84
C GLY A 380 -12.71 -19.75 -13.99
N LYS A 381 -12.90 -18.97 -12.91
CA LYS A 381 -13.62 -17.69 -12.94
C LYS A 381 -12.75 -16.46 -12.67
N HIS A 382 -11.47 -16.66 -12.36
CA HIS A 382 -10.53 -15.61 -11.99
C HIS A 382 -9.54 -15.42 -13.15
N TYR A 383 -8.28 -15.79 -12.97
CA TYR A 383 -7.29 -15.71 -14.04
C TYR A 383 -7.50 -16.79 -15.10
N LEU A 384 -7.37 -16.44 -16.38
CA LEU A 384 -7.45 -17.38 -17.51
C LEU A 384 -6.49 -18.57 -17.34
N ASN A 385 -5.26 -18.27 -16.90
CA ASN A 385 -4.21 -19.25 -16.64
C ASN A 385 -3.99 -19.49 -15.14
N GLY A 386 -5.00 -19.25 -14.29
CA GLY A 386 -4.90 -19.35 -12.83
C GLY A 386 -4.37 -20.70 -12.33
N HIS A 387 -4.76 -21.80 -12.98
CA HIS A 387 -4.26 -23.15 -12.70
C HIS A 387 -2.75 -23.33 -12.89
N ARG A 388 -2.10 -22.50 -13.73
CA ARG A 388 -0.64 -22.48 -13.95
C ARG A 388 0.10 -21.65 -12.91
N PHE A 389 -0.58 -20.67 -12.31
CA PHE A 389 0.03 -19.80 -11.29
C PHE A 389 0.24 -20.59 -10.00
N PRO A 390 1.27 -20.26 -9.19
CA PRO A 390 1.46 -20.91 -7.89
C PRO A 390 0.33 -20.49 -6.93
N PRO A 391 0.06 -21.29 -5.89
CA PRO A 391 -0.92 -20.92 -4.87
C PRO A 391 -0.37 -19.78 -4.01
N VAL A 392 -1.20 -18.79 -3.64
CA VAL A 392 -0.78 -17.81 -2.61
C VAL A 392 -0.44 -18.51 -1.29
N VAL A 393 0.72 -18.19 -0.72
CA VAL A 393 1.20 -18.80 0.51
C VAL A 393 0.41 -18.30 1.72
N ILE A 394 0.17 -19.23 2.65
CA ILE A 394 -0.47 -18.98 3.94
C ILE A 394 0.58 -19.32 5.00
N HIS A 395 0.92 -18.37 5.87
CA HIS A 395 1.94 -18.64 6.88
C HIS A 395 1.46 -19.74 7.85
N PRO A 396 2.33 -20.66 8.28
CA PRO A 396 1.94 -21.72 9.21
C PRO A 396 1.36 -21.21 10.55
N HIS A 397 1.72 -20.00 10.98
CA HIS A 397 1.21 -19.38 12.19
C HIS A 397 -0.18 -18.73 12.02
N ASP A 398 -0.65 -18.61 10.78
CA ASP A 398 -1.94 -18.02 10.44
C ASP A 398 -3.00 -19.10 10.16
N VAL A 399 -2.73 -20.36 10.48
CA VAL A 399 -3.70 -21.47 10.40
C VAL A 399 -4.15 -21.86 11.80
N HIS A 400 -5.45 -21.75 12.07
CA HIS A 400 -6.05 -21.99 13.38
C HIS A 400 -7.08 -23.13 13.31
N ASP A 401 -7.02 -24.04 14.27
CA ASP A 401 -7.98 -25.14 14.44
C ASP A 401 -8.54 -25.24 15.87
N THR A 402 -8.13 -24.31 16.74
CA THR A 402 -8.44 -24.28 18.17
C THR A 402 -8.93 -22.90 18.56
N TYR A 403 -10.08 -22.85 19.27
CA TYR A 403 -10.79 -21.61 19.57
C TYR A 403 -11.13 -21.47 21.05
N PRO A 404 -11.27 -20.25 21.59
CA PRO A 404 -11.11 -18.95 20.90
C PRO A 404 -9.65 -18.61 20.56
N VAL A 405 -9.45 -17.78 19.53
CA VAL A 405 -8.15 -17.21 19.15
C VAL A 405 -8.22 -15.70 19.06
N ARG A 406 -7.12 -15.03 19.44
CA ARG A 406 -6.89 -13.60 19.23
C ARG A 406 -5.45 -13.40 18.80
N ALA A 407 -5.25 -12.58 17.77
CA ALA A 407 -3.93 -12.08 17.39
C ALA A 407 -3.98 -10.56 17.30
N ASP A 408 -2.97 -9.91 17.86
CA ASP A 408 -2.76 -8.47 17.82
C ASP A 408 -1.47 -8.22 17.03
N TRP A 409 -1.57 -7.48 15.93
CA TRP A 409 -0.44 -7.14 15.06
C TRP A 409 -0.13 -5.65 15.17
N ASP A 410 1.13 -5.37 15.49
CA ASP A 410 1.68 -4.03 15.44
C ASP A 410 2.20 -3.70 14.02
N SER A 411 2.73 -2.49 13.85
CA SER A 411 3.30 -2.02 12.58
C SER A 411 4.40 -2.86 11.97
N GLU A 412 5.04 -3.75 12.73
CA GLU A 412 6.10 -4.62 12.21
C GLU A 412 5.56 -5.99 11.76
N ALA A 413 4.37 -6.39 12.23
CA ALA A 413 3.76 -7.68 11.96
C ALA A 413 2.67 -7.66 10.87
N MET A 414 2.22 -6.46 10.49
CA MET A 414 1.17 -6.26 9.49
C MET A 414 1.69 -6.40 8.05
N PRO A 415 0.84 -6.80 7.10
CA PRO A 415 1.17 -6.69 5.68
C PRO A 415 1.55 -5.24 5.32
N GLU A 416 2.52 -5.06 4.43
CA GLU A 416 2.94 -3.77 3.90
C GLU A 416 1.81 -3.03 3.15
N PRO A 417 1.95 -1.73 2.86
CA PRO A 417 0.92 -0.98 2.15
C PRO A 417 0.66 -1.52 0.74
N PHE A 418 -0.61 -1.61 0.32
CA PHE A 418 -1.01 -2.29 -0.92
C PHE A 418 -0.50 -3.74 -1.00
N SER A 419 -0.70 -4.49 0.08
CA SER A 419 -0.46 -5.93 0.13
C SER A 419 -1.53 -6.65 0.96
N SER A 420 -1.41 -7.97 1.10
CA SER A 420 -2.41 -8.80 1.76
C SER A 420 -1.81 -9.94 2.57
N ARG A 421 -2.53 -10.40 3.60
CA ARG A 421 -2.16 -11.57 4.38
C ARG A 421 -3.36 -12.50 4.54
N TYR A 422 -3.12 -13.80 4.46
CA TYR A 422 -4.17 -14.82 4.44
C TYR A 422 -4.14 -15.59 5.76
N ILE A 423 -5.26 -15.58 6.47
CA ILE A 423 -5.46 -16.25 7.75
C ILE A 423 -6.54 -17.31 7.59
N VAL A 424 -6.28 -18.54 8.01
CA VAL A 424 -7.15 -19.69 7.85
C VAL A 424 -7.72 -20.13 9.20
N PHE A 425 -9.03 -20.36 9.20
CA PHE A 425 -9.78 -20.92 10.32
C PHE A 425 -10.40 -22.25 9.88
N GLU A 426 -9.95 -23.34 10.48
CA GLU A 426 -10.46 -24.70 10.29
C GLU A 426 -11.25 -25.15 11.54
N PRO A 427 -12.32 -25.94 11.40
CA PRO A 427 -13.05 -26.48 12.53
C PRO A 427 -12.19 -27.39 13.39
N THR A 428 -12.32 -27.29 14.71
CA THR A 428 -11.69 -28.26 15.62
C THR A 428 -12.18 -29.68 15.28
N PRO A 429 -11.29 -30.68 15.10
CA PRO A 429 -11.69 -32.00 14.65
C PRO A 429 -12.79 -32.64 15.50
N GLY A 430 -13.93 -32.94 14.85
CA GLY A 430 -15.10 -33.56 15.49
C GLY A 430 -16.00 -32.61 16.27
N VAL A 431 -15.74 -31.30 16.23
CA VAL A 431 -16.57 -30.26 16.84
C VAL A 431 -17.38 -29.55 15.76
N VAL A 432 -18.66 -29.33 16.01
CA VAL A 432 -19.52 -28.44 15.22
C VAL A 432 -19.94 -27.30 16.13
N MET A 433 -19.72 -26.06 15.69
CA MET A 433 -20.15 -24.86 16.39
C MET A 433 -21.40 -24.31 15.71
N ASP A 434 -22.46 -24.12 16.49
CA ASP A 434 -23.74 -23.58 16.00
C ASP A 434 -23.54 -22.18 15.42
N GLU A 435 -22.76 -21.34 16.10
CA GLU A 435 -22.32 -20.02 15.65
C GLU A 435 -20.81 -19.87 15.81
N PHE A 436 -20.16 -19.29 14.81
CA PHE A 436 -18.73 -18.96 14.81
C PHE A 436 -18.55 -17.56 14.24
N ALA A 437 -17.87 -16.70 14.99
CA ALA A 437 -17.59 -15.33 14.60
C ALA A 437 -16.11 -15.14 14.32
N ILE A 438 -15.81 -14.31 13.31
CA ILE A 438 -14.50 -13.75 13.08
C ILE A 438 -14.65 -12.23 13.07
N LYS A 439 -13.97 -11.58 14.00
CA LYS A 439 -13.91 -10.13 14.14
C LYS A 439 -12.54 -9.64 13.70
N VAL A 440 -12.52 -8.55 12.96
CA VAL A 440 -11.31 -7.78 12.65
C VAL A 440 -11.47 -6.40 13.28
N ASP A 441 -10.43 -5.94 13.95
CA ASP A 441 -10.35 -4.64 14.58
C ASP A 441 -9.06 -3.98 14.13
N GLY A 442 -9.17 -3.13 13.11
CA GLY A 442 -8.11 -2.17 12.82
C GLY A 442 -8.25 -1.04 13.83
N ALA A 443 -7.27 -0.90 14.72
CA ALA A 443 -7.27 0.19 15.69
C ALA A 443 -7.46 1.53 14.96
N ASP A 444 -8.25 2.42 15.57
CA ASP A 444 -8.48 3.79 15.06
C ASP A 444 -7.17 4.35 14.52
N ILE A 445 -7.21 4.85 13.29
CA ILE A 445 -6.12 5.68 12.77
C ILE A 445 -6.06 6.89 13.70
N ALA A 446 -5.15 6.85 14.68
CA ALA A 446 -5.09 7.83 15.74
C ALA A 446 -5.00 9.22 15.09
N PRO A 447 -5.75 10.24 15.56
CA PRO A 447 -5.70 11.55 14.94
C PRO A 447 -4.25 12.04 14.87
N ILE A 448 -3.74 12.25 13.65
CA ILE A 448 -2.34 12.65 13.49
C ILE A 448 -2.11 13.95 14.25
N ASP A 449 -1.16 13.92 15.19
CA ASP A 449 -0.72 15.12 15.88
C ASP A 449 0.07 16.01 14.94
N THR A 450 -0.63 16.81 14.12
CA THR A 450 -0.03 17.80 13.22
C THR A 450 0.45 19.06 13.95
N SER A 451 0.45 19.08 15.28
CA SER A 451 0.68 20.29 16.06
C SER A 451 2.11 20.83 15.98
N PHE A 452 3.08 19.97 15.68
CA PHE A 452 4.47 20.33 15.51
C PHE A 452 4.75 20.98 14.14
N LEU A 453 3.83 20.85 13.18
CA LEU A 453 3.90 21.51 11.86
C LEU A 453 3.44 22.96 11.97
N ASP A 454 4.01 23.82 11.12
CA ASP A 454 3.51 25.18 10.96
C ASP A 454 2.11 25.22 10.31
N VAL A 455 1.50 26.41 10.27
CA VAL A 455 0.12 26.56 9.78
C VAL A 455 -0.03 26.16 8.31
N THR A 456 0.98 26.41 7.49
CA THR A 456 0.96 26.12 6.04
C THR A 456 1.13 24.62 5.82
N ASP A 457 2.13 24.03 6.47
CA ASP A 457 2.42 22.60 6.39
C ASP A 457 1.25 21.79 6.96
N ARG A 458 0.68 22.20 8.09
CA ARG A 458 -0.51 21.56 8.66
C ARG A 458 -1.70 21.60 7.71
N ALA A 459 -1.94 22.73 7.04
CA ALA A 459 -3.01 22.84 6.06
C ALA A 459 -2.78 21.94 4.85
N ALA A 460 -1.53 21.84 4.36
CA ALA A 460 -1.15 20.94 3.28
C ALA A 460 -1.36 19.47 3.68
N VAL A 461 -0.89 19.07 4.86
CA VAL A 461 -1.10 17.73 5.43
C VAL A 461 -2.59 17.42 5.57
N GLN A 462 -3.38 18.31 6.15
CA GLN A 462 -4.82 18.09 6.31
C GLN A 462 -5.56 18.01 4.96
N ASN A 463 -5.15 18.81 3.97
CA ASN A 463 -5.70 18.73 2.63
C ASN A 463 -5.33 17.41 1.95
N GLU A 464 -4.10 16.92 2.14
CA GLU A 464 -3.65 15.65 1.58
C GLU A 464 -4.36 14.46 2.24
N LEU A 465 -4.49 14.46 3.57
CA LEU A 465 -5.29 13.45 4.29
C LEU A 465 -6.75 13.47 3.86
N ARG A 466 -7.33 14.66 3.66
CA ARG A 466 -8.69 14.80 3.13
C ARG A 466 -8.79 14.32 1.68
N ARG A 467 -7.75 14.54 0.87
CA ARG A 467 -7.68 14.01 -0.49
C ARG A 467 -7.66 12.48 -0.44
N LEU A 468 -6.79 11.89 0.37
CA LEU A 468 -6.69 10.43 0.53
C LEU A 468 -7.97 9.81 1.10
N ASP A 469 -8.65 10.50 2.02
CA ASP A 469 -10.05 10.20 2.41
C ASP A 469 -10.94 10.17 1.16
N ILE A 470 -11.13 11.29 0.47
CA ILE A 470 -12.06 11.36 -0.68
C ILE A 470 -11.79 10.27 -1.74
N LEU A 471 -10.53 9.85 -1.87
CA LEU A 471 -10.07 8.90 -2.87
C LEU A 471 -10.03 7.43 -2.41
N GLY A 472 -10.28 7.14 -1.13
CA GLY A 472 -10.20 5.77 -0.60
C GLY A 472 -8.80 5.24 -0.40
N LEU A 473 -7.76 6.05 -0.54
CA LEU A 473 -6.37 5.57 -0.60
C LEU A 473 -5.71 5.42 0.78
N ARG A 474 -6.49 5.03 1.79
CA ARG A 474 -6.02 4.80 3.17
C ARG A 474 -6.93 3.81 3.88
N GLY A 475 -6.38 2.96 4.77
CA GLY A 475 -7.10 2.11 5.72
C GLY A 475 -6.96 0.59 5.49
N TRP A 476 -7.95 -0.20 5.90
CA TRP A 476 -7.91 -1.68 5.87
C TRP A 476 -8.99 -2.25 4.94
N GLY A 477 -8.82 -3.51 4.54
CA GLY A 477 -9.83 -4.35 3.89
C GLY A 477 -9.86 -5.75 4.52
N ALA A 478 -11.05 -6.35 4.63
CA ALA A 478 -11.19 -7.71 5.15
C ALA A 478 -12.23 -8.52 4.35
N LYS A 479 -11.73 -9.45 3.54
CA LYS A 479 -12.54 -10.41 2.79
C LYS A 479 -12.49 -11.79 3.42
N PHE A 480 -13.57 -12.55 3.29
CA PHE A 480 -13.70 -13.88 3.85
C PHE A 480 -14.14 -14.85 2.77
N ILE A 481 -13.35 -15.90 2.56
CA ILE A 481 -13.72 -17.00 1.67
C ILE A 481 -14.19 -18.14 2.54
N VAL A 482 -15.50 -18.41 2.50
CA VAL A 482 -16.16 -19.50 3.24
C VAL A 482 -16.25 -20.71 2.32
N GLU A 483 -15.51 -21.76 2.64
CA GLU A 483 -15.53 -23.03 1.90
C GLU A 483 -16.53 -24.00 2.53
N LYS A 484 -17.47 -24.47 1.71
CA LYS A 484 -18.51 -25.43 2.09
C LYS A 484 -18.10 -26.87 1.82
N SER A 485 -18.77 -27.80 2.49
CA SER A 485 -18.52 -29.24 2.47
C SER A 485 -18.69 -29.88 1.08
N ASN A 486 -19.44 -29.23 0.20
CA ASN A 486 -19.64 -29.61 -1.19
C ASN A 486 -18.58 -29.03 -2.16
N GLY A 487 -17.57 -28.32 -1.66
CA GLY A 487 -16.52 -27.67 -2.45
C GLY A 487 -16.89 -26.31 -3.05
N THR A 488 -18.08 -25.77 -2.74
CA THR A 488 -18.47 -24.42 -3.16
C THR A 488 -17.89 -23.37 -2.22
N HIS A 489 -17.63 -22.18 -2.77
CA HIS A 489 -17.13 -21.02 -2.02
C HIS A 489 -18.18 -19.93 -1.97
N GLU A 490 -18.25 -19.24 -0.84
CA GLU A 490 -19.01 -18.01 -0.65
C GLU A 490 -18.04 -16.93 -0.19
N VAL A 491 -17.99 -15.81 -0.93
CA VAL A 491 -17.17 -14.66 -0.55
C VAL A 491 -18.04 -13.72 0.25
N ARG A 492 -17.55 -13.33 1.43
CA ARG A 492 -18.14 -12.32 2.29
C ARG A 492 -17.13 -11.23 2.54
N GLU A 493 -17.63 -10.11 3.01
CA GLU A 493 -16.82 -8.95 3.36
C GLU A 493 -17.32 -8.39 4.68
N ALA A 494 -16.39 -7.95 5.53
CA ALA A 494 -16.74 -7.25 6.77
C ALA A 494 -16.19 -5.82 6.82
N PHE A 495 -15.31 -5.44 5.89
CA PHE A 495 -14.56 -4.21 6.03
C PHE A 495 -14.03 -3.62 4.73
N THR A 496 -14.30 -2.33 4.54
CA THR A 496 -13.62 -1.40 3.64
C THR A 496 -13.52 -0.06 4.36
N TYR A 497 -12.35 0.56 4.54
CA TYR A 497 -12.38 1.82 5.31
C TYR A 497 -11.20 2.76 5.12
N GLN A 498 -11.41 4.05 5.44
CA GLN A 498 -10.49 5.21 5.39
C GLN A 498 -9.97 5.78 6.74
N ARG A 499 -10.63 5.48 7.87
CA ARG A 499 -10.33 5.73 9.31
C ARG A 499 -10.90 4.63 10.26
N SER A 500 -10.21 3.50 10.35
CA SER A 500 -10.69 2.21 10.87
C SER A 500 -11.70 2.19 12.05
N GLN A 501 -12.70 1.29 11.97
CA GLN A 501 -13.52 0.76 13.10
C GLN A 501 -13.43 -0.79 13.14
N GLU A 502 -14.26 -1.45 13.93
CA GLU A 502 -14.35 -2.91 14.05
C GLU A 502 -15.39 -3.50 13.08
N GLY A 503 -15.12 -4.67 12.50
CA GLY A 503 -16.08 -5.43 11.68
C GLY A 503 -16.10 -6.91 12.06
N GLN A 504 -17.27 -7.56 12.00
CA GLN A 504 -17.42 -8.97 12.36
C GLN A 504 -18.37 -9.73 11.43
N ILE A 505 -17.91 -10.86 10.89
CA ILE A 505 -18.81 -11.86 10.31
C ILE A 505 -19.18 -12.92 11.35
N THR A 506 -20.41 -13.41 11.25
CA THR A 506 -20.86 -14.61 11.96
C THR A 506 -21.36 -15.63 10.94
N VAL A 507 -20.95 -16.88 11.09
CA VAL A 507 -21.43 -18.02 10.30
C VAL A 507 -22.05 -19.06 11.20
N ASN A 508 -22.94 -19.87 10.62
CA ASN A 508 -23.56 -20.99 11.32
C ASN A 508 -22.96 -22.31 10.85
N ASP A 509 -23.04 -23.35 11.68
CA ASP A 509 -22.67 -24.73 11.33
C ASP A 509 -21.18 -24.90 10.93
N PHE A 510 -20.29 -24.25 11.68
CA PHE A 510 -18.84 -24.36 11.47
C PHE A 510 -18.32 -25.72 11.95
N GLY A 511 -17.78 -26.54 11.04
CA GLY A 511 -17.49 -27.96 11.27
C GLY A 511 -18.51 -28.91 10.65
N GLY A 512 -19.73 -28.43 10.40
CA GLY A 512 -20.78 -29.11 9.65
C GLY A 512 -20.64 -28.85 8.15
N ASP A 513 -21.47 -27.97 7.60
CA ASP A 513 -21.38 -27.54 6.20
C ASP A 513 -20.15 -26.68 5.93
N ILE A 514 -19.70 -25.83 6.86
CA ILE A 514 -18.51 -25.00 6.64
C ILE A 514 -17.24 -25.77 7.05
N ARG A 515 -16.31 -25.92 6.10
CA ARG A 515 -15.05 -26.66 6.28
C ARG A 515 -13.85 -25.79 6.56
N LYS A 516 -13.86 -24.55 6.08
CA LYS A 516 -12.74 -23.63 6.20
C LYS A 516 -13.24 -22.21 5.96
N ILE A 517 -12.68 -21.25 6.67
CA ILE A 517 -12.84 -19.83 6.37
C ILE A 517 -11.45 -19.24 6.20
N THR A 518 -11.20 -18.54 5.09
CA THR A 518 -9.97 -17.76 4.91
C THR A 518 -10.29 -16.27 5.00
N LEU A 519 -9.73 -15.59 6.00
CA LEU A 519 -9.67 -14.13 6.07
C LEU A 519 -8.51 -13.65 5.20
N ILE A 520 -8.80 -12.77 4.25
CA ILE A 520 -7.83 -11.98 3.50
C ILE A 520 -7.80 -10.60 4.15
N LEU A 521 -6.75 -10.34 4.92
CA LEU A 521 -6.50 -9.04 5.53
C LEU A 521 -5.68 -8.18 4.57
N ILE A 522 -6.18 -7.00 4.23
CA ILE A 522 -5.67 -6.17 3.14
C ILE A 522 -5.26 -4.83 3.73
N ASN A 523 -4.02 -4.43 3.50
CA ASN A 523 -3.51 -3.13 3.91
C ASN A 523 -3.61 -2.15 2.73
N VAL A 524 -4.44 -1.11 2.86
CA VAL A 524 -4.67 -0.07 1.84
C VAL A 524 -4.03 1.25 2.30
N ARG A 525 -2.80 1.22 2.80
CA ARG A 525 -2.00 2.38 3.26
C ARG A 525 -2.59 3.17 4.45
N PRO A 526 -2.93 2.54 5.61
CA PRO A 526 -3.22 3.29 6.83
C PRO A 526 -1.98 4.06 7.35
N ASP A 527 -0.78 3.74 6.86
CA ASP A 527 0.52 4.26 7.27
C ASP A 527 0.93 5.58 6.59
N ILE A 528 0.17 6.07 5.61
CA ILE A 528 0.46 7.31 4.86
C ILE A 528 0.65 8.53 5.78
N GLU A 529 0.15 8.44 7.00
CA GLU A 529 0.34 9.37 8.10
C GLU A 529 1.81 9.58 8.48
N ARG A 530 2.67 8.57 8.32
CA ARG A 530 4.12 8.63 8.54
C ARG A 530 4.88 9.30 7.39
N VAL A 531 4.37 9.16 6.17
CA VAL A 531 4.96 9.79 4.96
C VAL A 531 4.66 11.28 4.97
N VAL A 532 3.46 11.65 5.38
CA VAL A 532 3.02 13.05 5.48
C VAL A 532 3.63 13.74 6.72
N ILE A 533 4.01 12.98 7.76
CA ILE A 533 4.62 13.50 9.00
C ILE A 533 5.89 12.73 9.41
N PRO A 534 7.09 13.32 9.23
CA PRO A 534 8.34 12.75 9.73
C PRO A 534 8.35 12.66 11.26
N GLY A 535 8.37 11.43 11.80
CA GLY A 535 8.43 11.17 13.25
C GLY A 535 7.08 11.01 13.96
N GLY A 536 5.98 10.90 13.22
CA GLY A 536 4.66 10.54 13.78
C GLY A 536 4.70 9.20 14.52
N ALA A 537 3.95 9.10 15.63
CA ALA A 537 3.74 7.84 16.32
C ALA A 537 2.94 6.88 15.42
N PHE A 538 3.29 5.59 15.47
CA PHE A 538 2.71 4.52 14.66
C PHE A 538 1.16 4.59 14.63
N GLY A 539 0.59 4.73 13.43
CA GLY A 539 -0.84 4.66 13.17
C GLY A 539 -1.15 3.37 12.41
N GLY A 540 -2.03 2.54 12.99
CA GLY A 540 -2.39 1.23 12.48
C GLY A 540 -1.80 0.13 13.35
N ALA A 541 -2.62 -0.43 14.23
CA ALA A 541 -2.50 -1.81 14.67
C ALA A 541 -3.73 -2.52 14.13
N VAL A 542 -3.64 -3.81 13.86
CA VAL A 542 -4.79 -4.61 13.47
C VAL A 542 -4.81 -5.86 14.30
N SER A 543 -5.99 -6.23 14.75
CA SER A 543 -6.20 -7.47 15.47
C SER A 543 -7.33 -8.25 14.82
N TYR A 544 -7.28 -9.57 14.97
CA TYR A 544 -8.41 -10.42 14.65
C TYR A 544 -8.69 -11.35 15.81
N MET A 545 -9.96 -11.69 15.97
CA MET A 545 -10.46 -12.60 16.98
C MET A 545 -11.41 -13.59 16.32
N ALA A 546 -11.33 -14.86 16.69
CA ALA A 546 -12.26 -15.87 16.18
C ALA A 546 -12.69 -16.87 17.26
N GLY A 547 -13.96 -17.25 17.23
CA GLY A 547 -14.56 -18.12 18.24
C GLY A 547 -16.08 -17.98 18.32
N PRO A 548 -16.72 -18.69 19.27
CA PRO A 548 -18.16 -18.54 19.48
C PRO A 548 -18.49 -17.13 19.99
N PRO A 549 -19.58 -16.51 19.50
CA PRO A 549 -20.14 -15.30 20.10
C PRO A 549 -20.51 -15.52 21.58
N PRO A 550 -20.52 -14.47 22.42
CA PRO A 550 -21.02 -14.60 23.79
C PRO A 550 -22.48 -15.07 23.80
N ALA A 551 -22.77 -16.06 24.64
CA ALA A 551 -24.13 -16.58 24.82
C ALA A 551 -25.07 -15.61 25.58
N GLY A 552 -24.50 -14.67 26.32
CA GLY A 552 -25.26 -13.70 27.11
C GLY A 552 -26.13 -12.77 26.25
N ALA A 553 -27.21 -12.27 26.85
CA ALA A 553 -28.22 -11.44 26.19
C ALA A 553 -28.52 -10.17 26.99
N LEU A 554 -28.94 -9.14 26.26
CA LEU A 554 -29.37 -7.84 26.78
C LEU A 554 -30.84 -7.64 26.41
N SER A 555 -31.58 -6.89 27.23
CA SER A 555 -32.93 -6.49 26.85
C SER A 555 -32.90 -5.49 25.71
N THR A 556 -34.03 -5.32 25.01
CA THR A 556 -34.22 -4.18 24.10
C THR A 556 -33.90 -2.86 24.82
N PRO A 557 -32.99 -2.02 24.27
CA PRO A 557 -32.67 -0.75 24.88
C PRO A 557 -33.86 0.21 24.80
N THR A 558 -33.89 1.16 25.73
CA THR A 558 -34.87 2.25 25.78
C THR A 558 -34.12 3.58 25.70
N LEU A 559 -34.66 4.52 24.93
CA LEU A 559 -34.04 5.82 24.69
C LEU A 559 -34.78 6.92 25.44
N SER A 560 -34.03 7.82 26.07
CA SER A 560 -34.57 9.05 26.66
C SER A 560 -33.69 10.25 26.37
N GLN A 561 -34.33 11.39 26.12
CA GLN A 561 -33.67 12.68 26.00
C GLN A 561 -33.30 13.21 27.39
N GLU A 562 -32.02 13.51 27.62
CA GLU A 562 -31.57 14.18 28.84
C GLU A 562 -31.65 15.71 28.69
N SER A 563 -31.51 16.43 29.82
CA SER A 563 -31.67 17.88 29.89
C SER A 563 -30.60 18.70 29.16
N ASP A 564 -29.46 18.08 28.84
CA ASP A 564 -28.30 18.69 28.18
C ASP A 564 -28.19 18.31 26.70
N SER A 565 -29.31 17.95 26.08
CA SER A 565 -29.41 17.45 24.70
C SER A 565 -28.76 16.07 24.44
N SER A 566 -28.09 15.45 25.42
CA SER A 566 -27.57 14.07 25.28
C SER A 566 -28.70 13.03 25.24
N VAL A 567 -28.43 11.90 24.60
CA VAL A 567 -29.36 10.76 24.55
C VAL A 567 -28.90 9.71 25.55
N ARG A 568 -29.74 9.37 26.51
CA ARG A 568 -29.53 8.22 27.39
C ARG A 568 -30.09 6.96 26.75
N ILE A 569 -29.27 5.92 26.73
CA ILE A 569 -29.60 4.58 26.27
C ILE A 569 -29.56 3.67 27.49
N GLN A 570 -30.68 3.02 27.83
CA GLN A 570 -30.79 2.16 29.01
C GLN A 570 -31.27 0.76 28.63
N TRP A 571 -30.63 -0.28 29.18
CA TRP A 571 -30.95 -1.69 28.96
C TRP A 571 -30.94 -2.46 30.28
N GLN A 572 -31.32 -3.74 30.25
CA GLN A 572 -31.18 -4.69 31.35
C GLN A 572 -30.31 -5.87 30.92
N LEU A 573 -29.68 -6.50 31.91
CA LEU A 573 -28.82 -7.66 31.72
C LEU A 573 -29.69 -8.92 31.90
N GLU A 574 -29.92 -9.66 30.82
CA GLU A 574 -30.77 -10.87 30.85
C GLU A 574 -29.94 -12.13 31.15
N ASP A 575 -28.77 -12.24 30.52
CA ASP A 575 -27.77 -13.26 30.82
C ASP A 575 -26.37 -12.65 30.68
N LEU A 576 -25.56 -12.73 31.74
CA LEU A 576 -24.19 -12.19 31.80
C LEU A 576 -23.12 -13.24 31.48
N THR A 577 -23.54 -14.46 31.16
CA THR A 577 -22.60 -15.54 30.83
C THR A 577 -21.73 -15.09 29.66
N ASP A 578 -20.42 -15.03 29.91
CA ASP A 578 -19.39 -14.67 28.94
C ASP A 578 -19.36 -13.20 28.47
N ILE A 579 -20.22 -12.30 28.99
CA ILE A 579 -20.16 -10.86 28.68
C ILE A 579 -19.12 -10.17 29.57
N ARG A 580 -18.26 -9.35 28.97
CA ARG A 580 -17.27 -8.48 29.65
C ARG A 580 -17.48 -7.00 29.41
N GLU A 581 -17.93 -6.65 28.21
CA GLU A 581 -18.20 -5.27 27.82
C GLU A 581 -19.53 -5.18 27.06
N VAL A 582 -20.07 -3.97 26.98
CA VAL A 582 -21.20 -3.65 26.10
C VAL A 582 -20.77 -2.49 25.20
N VAL A 583 -20.95 -2.68 23.89
CA VAL A 583 -20.69 -1.67 22.86
C VAL A 583 -22.01 -1.01 22.47
N ILE A 584 -21.99 0.31 22.31
CA ILE A 584 -23.12 1.11 21.86
C ILE A 584 -22.86 1.55 20.44
N VAL A 585 -23.68 1.08 19.51
CA VAL A 585 -23.63 1.41 18.08
C VAL A 585 -24.77 2.35 17.77
N ARG A 586 -24.49 3.43 17.05
CA ARG A 586 -25.45 4.44 16.63
C ARG A 586 -25.53 4.49 15.12
N LYS A 587 -26.75 4.54 14.57
CA LYS A 587 -27.04 4.83 13.17
C LYS A 587 -27.80 6.14 13.06
N ARG A 588 -27.28 7.07 12.26
CA ARG A 588 -27.93 8.33 11.92
C ARG A 588 -28.80 8.14 10.69
N TYR A 589 -29.90 8.87 10.61
CA TYR A 589 -30.70 8.99 9.40
C TYR A 589 -31.10 10.45 9.22
N THR A 590 -30.91 10.99 8.01
CA THR A 590 -31.37 12.34 7.65
C THR A 590 -32.23 12.23 6.41
N SER A 591 -33.51 12.57 6.51
CA SER A 591 -34.42 12.57 5.35
C SER A 591 -34.02 13.65 4.35
N LEU A 592 -33.90 13.28 3.07
CA LEU A 592 -33.58 14.24 1.99
C LEU A 592 -34.83 14.67 1.19
N VAL A 593 -35.96 13.97 1.35
CA VAL A 593 -37.25 14.22 0.68
C VAL A 593 -38.42 13.69 1.52
N GLU A 594 -39.62 14.27 1.40
CA GLU A 594 -40.82 13.89 2.19
C GLU A 594 -41.26 12.41 2.04
N THR A 595 -40.78 11.69 1.02
CA THR A 595 -41.14 10.28 0.77
C THR A 595 -40.18 9.26 1.37
N ASP A 596 -39.14 9.74 2.05
CA ASP A 596 -38.05 8.92 2.57
C ASP A 596 -38.46 8.32 3.93
N ASP A 597 -38.39 6.98 4.04
CA ASP A 597 -38.89 6.24 5.20
C ASP A 597 -37.72 5.92 6.16
N PRO A 598 -37.65 6.54 7.36
CA PRO A 598 -36.60 6.28 8.33
C PRO A 598 -36.72 4.86 8.90
N ARG A 599 -35.66 4.06 8.78
CA ARG A 599 -35.66 2.66 9.25
C ARG A 599 -34.55 2.38 10.27
N PRO A 600 -34.86 1.65 11.37
CA PRO A 600 -33.85 1.16 12.30
C PRO A 600 -32.89 0.17 11.62
N PHE A 601 -31.89 -0.31 12.35
CA PHE A 601 -31.06 -1.43 11.90
C PHE A 601 -31.94 -2.61 11.46
N GLN A 602 -31.78 -3.07 10.21
CA GLN A 602 -32.64 -4.12 9.64
C GLN A 602 -32.18 -5.53 10.01
N THR A 603 -30.87 -5.70 10.24
CA THR A 603 -30.25 -7.00 10.55
C THR A 603 -29.19 -6.82 11.64
N ALA A 604 -28.83 -7.91 12.32
CA ALA A 604 -27.67 -7.92 13.21
C ALA A 604 -26.38 -7.60 12.44
N ALA A 605 -26.26 -8.05 11.19
CA ALA A 605 -25.11 -7.77 10.33
C ALA A 605 -24.92 -6.26 10.09
N GLU A 606 -26.00 -5.47 9.91
CA GLU A 606 -25.88 -4.00 9.80
C GLU A 606 -25.22 -3.37 11.05
N VAL A 607 -25.41 -3.96 12.23
CA VAL A 607 -24.79 -3.47 13.48
C VAL A 607 -23.35 -3.96 13.60
N LEU A 608 -23.10 -5.25 13.30
CA LEU A 608 -21.81 -5.91 13.45
C LEU A 608 -20.79 -5.51 12.36
N ASN A 609 -21.27 -5.01 11.22
CA ASN A 609 -20.45 -4.53 10.12
C ASN A 609 -20.15 -3.03 10.21
N ALA A 610 -20.70 -2.32 11.21
CA ALA A 610 -20.52 -0.92 11.64
C ALA A 610 -20.40 0.20 10.57
N ALA A 611 -20.35 -0.10 9.28
CA ALA A 611 -19.88 0.83 8.27
C ALA A 611 -20.44 0.54 6.87
N ASP A 612 -20.69 -0.67 6.37
CA ASP A 612 -21.17 -0.86 4.97
C ASP A 612 -22.53 -1.60 4.93
N ARG A 613 -23.63 -0.86 4.71
CA ARG A 613 -25.00 -1.40 4.72
C ARG A 613 -25.39 -2.08 3.42
N ASN A 614 -24.82 -1.67 2.29
CA ASN A 614 -25.23 -2.13 0.96
C ASN A 614 -24.24 -3.13 0.35
N GLU A 615 -23.19 -3.49 1.09
CA GLU A 615 -22.14 -4.43 0.67
C GLU A 615 -21.46 -3.96 -0.63
N ASP A 616 -21.46 -2.65 -0.89
CA ASP A 616 -20.83 -2.07 -2.08
C ASP A 616 -19.34 -1.77 -1.88
N GLY A 617 -18.84 -2.01 -0.67
CA GLY A 617 -17.48 -1.73 -0.29
C GLY A 617 -17.24 -0.26 0.09
N ILE A 618 -18.26 0.53 0.38
CA ILE A 618 -18.15 1.92 0.82
C ILE A 618 -18.80 2.09 2.20
N PRO A 619 -18.09 2.67 3.18
CA PRO A 619 -18.69 3.01 4.45
C PRO A 619 -19.81 4.05 4.35
N ASP A 620 -21.01 3.67 4.76
CA ASP A 620 -22.07 4.56 5.20
C ASP A 620 -21.61 5.38 6.40
N SER A 621 -21.39 6.68 6.15
CA SER A 621 -21.01 7.69 7.16
C SER A 621 -22.02 7.89 8.30
N ASP A 622 -23.05 7.07 8.40
CA ASP A 622 -24.16 7.20 9.34
C ASP A 622 -24.11 6.17 10.48
N ILE A 623 -23.34 5.08 10.40
CA ILE A 623 -23.16 4.10 11.49
C ILE A 623 -21.83 4.34 12.22
N ASN A 624 -21.86 4.36 13.56
CA ASN A 624 -20.68 4.59 14.40
C ASN A 624 -20.77 3.86 15.74
N ILE A 625 -19.64 3.33 16.22
CA ILE A 625 -19.49 2.97 17.64
C ILE A 625 -19.30 4.25 18.46
N VAL A 626 -20.24 4.54 19.37
CA VAL A 626 -20.25 5.80 20.16
C VAL A 626 -19.87 5.60 21.62
N GLY A 627 -19.81 4.35 22.09
CA GLY A 627 -19.48 4.05 23.48
C GLY A 627 -19.12 2.61 23.74
N ARG A 628 -18.30 2.39 24.77
CA ARG A 628 -18.02 1.10 25.39
C ARG A 628 -18.14 1.23 26.89
N VAL A 629 -18.86 0.31 27.51
CA VAL A 629 -19.08 0.29 28.96
C VAL A 629 -18.83 -1.11 29.52
N ASN A 630 -18.68 -1.23 30.83
CA ASN A 630 -18.51 -2.55 31.44
C ASN A 630 -19.80 -3.36 31.32
N ALA A 631 -19.69 -4.70 31.32
CA ALA A 631 -20.85 -5.58 31.31
C ALA A 631 -21.86 -5.34 32.45
N THR A 632 -21.44 -4.70 33.55
CA THR A 632 -22.31 -4.37 34.69
C THR A 632 -23.06 -3.06 34.53
N ASP A 633 -22.66 -2.22 33.58
CA ASP A 633 -23.34 -0.96 33.31
C ASP A 633 -24.65 -1.25 32.58
N THR A 634 -25.70 -0.52 32.94
CA THR A 634 -27.06 -0.70 32.40
C THR A 634 -27.56 0.52 31.64
N TYR A 635 -26.70 1.54 31.50
CA TYR A 635 -26.99 2.72 30.70
C TYR A 635 -25.71 3.34 30.14
N PHE A 636 -25.87 4.12 29.07
CA PHE A 636 -24.84 4.97 28.47
C PHE A 636 -25.47 6.31 28.07
N GLU A 637 -24.73 7.40 28.19
CA GLU A 637 -25.16 8.73 27.76
C GLU A 637 -24.34 9.14 26.54
N ASP A 638 -24.98 9.17 25.38
CA ASP A 638 -24.37 9.67 24.16
C ASP A 638 -24.45 11.20 24.13
N ALA A 639 -23.34 11.84 24.50
CA ALA A 639 -23.13 13.29 24.40
C ALA A 639 -22.48 13.71 23.07
N THR A 640 -22.29 12.78 22.13
CA THR A 640 -21.66 13.03 20.83
C THR A 640 -22.68 13.32 19.72
N ILE A 641 -23.95 13.50 20.07
CA ILE A 641 -25.02 13.86 19.16
C ILE A 641 -24.62 15.11 18.38
N PHE A 642 -24.84 15.07 17.07
CA PHE A 642 -24.50 16.12 16.12
C PHE A 642 -23.00 16.39 15.91
N GLN A 643 -22.07 15.70 16.58
CA GLN A 643 -20.62 15.85 16.32
C GLN A 643 -20.19 15.22 15.00
N ASP A 644 -21.00 14.30 14.47
CA ASP A 644 -20.83 13.61 13.19
C ASP A 644 -21.51 14.33 12.01
N ILE A 645 -22.06 15.52 12.24
CA ILE A 645 -22.76 16.34 11.23
C ILE A 645 -22.19 17.75 11.22
N ASP A 646 -22.08 18.32 10.02
CA ASP A 646 -21.87 19.76 9.87
C ASP A 646 -23.16 20.52 10.23
N VAL A 647 -23.33 20.85 11.50
CA VAL A 647 -24.49 21.59 12.02
C VAL A 647 -24.59 23.02 11.49
N ASP A 648 -23.50 23.57 10.94
CA ASP A 648 -23.48 24.90 10.32
C ASP A 648 -23.91 24.86 8.85
N SER A 649 -24.07 23.66 8.27
CA SER A 649 -24.52 23.47 6.90
C SER A 649 -25.94 23.98 6.70
N THR A 650 -26.18 24.71 5.61
CA THR A 650 -27.53 25.08 5.16
C THR A 650 -28.44 23.89 4.87
N ARG A 651 -27.89 22.67 4.79
CA ARG A 651 -28.63 21.41 4.61
C ARG A 651 -28.92 20.68 5.92
N PHE A 652 -28.42 21.17 7.05
CA PHE A 652 -28.70 20.56 8.35
C PHE A 652 -30.14 20.83 8.77
N ASP A 653 -30.89 19.76 9.00
CA ASP A 653 -32.24 19.80 9.54
C ASP A 653 -32.34 18.91 10.79
N PRO A 654 -32.29 19.50 11.99
CA PRO A 654 -32.33 18.74 13.23
C PRO A 654 -33.69 18.05 13.46
N VAL A 655 -34.78 18.55 12.86
CA VAL A 655 -36.12 17.96 13.03
C VAL A 655 -36.24 16.66 12.26
N ASN A 656 -35.56 16.56 11.12
CA ASN A 656 -35.54 15.38 10.26
C ASN A 656 -34.30 14.49 10.48
N THR A 657 -33.50 14.79 11.50
CA THR A 657 -32.36 13.96 11.92
C THR A 657 -32.83 13.00 13.01
N ARG A 658 -32.75 11.70 12.75
CA ARG A 658 -33.12 10.63 13.69
C ARG A 658 -31.91 9.75 13.95
N TYR A 659 -31.74 9.30 15.19
CA TYR A 659 -30.71 8.36 15.58
C TYR A 659 -31.33 7.07 16.08
N TYR A 660 -30.76 5.95 15.66
CA TYR A 660 -31.09 4.60 16.10
C TYR A 660 -29.91 4.02 16.87
N TYR A 661 -30.18 3.22 17.90
CA TYR A 661 -29.14 2.64 18.74
C TYR A 661 -29.27 1.13 18.81
N ALA A 662 -28.13 0.46 18.90
CA ALA A 662 -28.02 -0.93 19.25
C ALA A 662 -27.02 -1.08 20.41
N VAL A 663 -27.35 -1.96 21.37
CA VAL A 663 -26.43 -2.37 22.43
C VAL A 663 -25.96 -3.79 22.15
N VAL A 664 -24.65 -3.99 22.16
CA VAL A 664 -24.03 -5.23 21.68
C VAL A 664 -23.18 -5.82 22.80
N PRO A 665 -23.47 -7.05 23.28
CA PRO A 665 -22.64 -7.69 24.28
C PRO A 665 -21.31 -8.13 23.67
N VAL A 666 -20.22 -8.03 24.44
CA VAL A 666 -18.87 -8.38 23.98
C VAL A 666 -18.20 -9.30 24.98
N ASN A 667 -17.58 -10.38 24.48
CA ASN A 667 -16.90 -11.36 25.32
C ASN A 667 -15.46 -10.97 25.70
N ALA A 668 -14.78 -11.82 26.46
CA ALA A 668 -13.44 -11.54 26.99
C ALA A 668 -12.34 -11.36 25.93
N ILE A 669 -12.53 -11.89 24.72
CA ILE A 669 -11.55 -11.74 23.63
C ILE A 669 -11.90 -10.58 22.70
N GLY A 670 -13.13 -10.05 22.76
CA GLY A 670 -13.59 -8.91 21.97
C GLY A 670 -14.64 -9.25 20.90
N ILE A 671 -15.12 -10.49 20.81
CA ILE A 671 -16.17 -10.89 19.87
C ILE A 671 -17.51 -10.33 20.34
N MET A 672 -18.26 -9.75 19.40
CA MET A 672 -19.60 -9.22 19.58
C MET A 672 -20.65 -10.33 19.49
N GLY A 673 -21.63 -10.31 20.39
CA GLY A 673 -22.79 -11.21 20.37
C GLY A 673 -23.96 -10.62 19.61
N THR A 674 -25.16 -11.16 19.88
CA THR A 674 -26.39 -10.70 19.23
C THR A 674 -26.73 -9.25 19.64
N PRO A 675 -26.81 -8.30 18.70
CA PRO A 675 -27.21 -6.93 18.99
C PRO A 675 -28.67 -6.83 19.49
N SER A 676 -28.89 -6.02 20.52
CA SER A 676 -30.23 -5.60 20.93
C SER A 676 -30.52 -4.21 20.37
N ILE A 677 -31.44 -4.15 19.41
CA ILE A 677 -31.73 -2.94 18.61
C ILE A 677 -32.94 -2.22 19.17
N ASP A 678 -32.83 -0.90 19.33
CA ASP A 678 -33.98 -0.04 19.57
C ASP A 678 -34.79 0.13 18.25
N PRO A 679 -36.10 -0.23 18.23
CA PRO A 679 -36.90 -0.20 17.01
C PRO A 679 -37.34 1.21 16.62
N ASP A 680 -37.41 2.13 17.59
CA ASP A 680 -38.10 3.40 17.43
C ASP A 680 -37.14 4.56 17.13
N GLY A 681 -35.86 4.47 17.45
CA GLY A 681 -34.93 5.59 17.42
C GLY A 681 -35.39 6.80 18.25
N ILE A 682 -34.63 7.89 18.13
CA ILE A 682 -34.95 9.17 18.77
C ILE A 682 -34.57 10.31 17.84
N THR A 683 -35.40 11.35 17.81
CA THR A 683 -35.03 12.65 17.22
C THR A 683 -34.52 13.52 18.35
N PRO A 684 -33.20 13.76 18.46
CA PRO A 684 -32.65 14.51 19.58
C PRO A 684 -33.09 15.97 19.51
N ILE A 685 -33.28 16.58 20.68
CA ILE A 685 -33.51 18.02 20.76
C ILE A 685 -32.21 18.72 20.35
N PHE A 686 -32.26 19.47 19.25
CA PHE A 686 -31.17 20.36 18.90
C PHE A 686 -31.30 21.67 19.68
N ASN A 687 -30.45 21.83 20.69
CA ASN A 687 -30.27 23.11 21.35
C ASN A 687 -28.91 23.71 20.93
N PRO A 688 -28.90 24.83 20.19
CA PRO A 688 -27.67 25.52 19.81
C PRO A 688 -26.79 25.94 21.01
N LEU A 689 -27.37 26.01 22.22
CA LEU A 689 -26.67 26.34 23.47
C LEU A 689 -26.04 25.13 24.18
N ASP A 690 -26.50 23.91 23.88
CA ASP A 690 -25.97 22.65 24.46
C ASP A 690 -24.85 22.05 23.61
N ILE A 691 -24.63 22.59 22.40
CA ILE A 691 -23.32 22.48 21.73
C ILE A 691 -22.33 23.08 22.73
N PRO A 692 -21.38 22.30 23.30
CA PRO A 692 -20.61 22.74 24.45
C PRO A 692 -20.06 24.13 24.20
N ALA A 693 -20.57 25.12 24.96
CA ALA A 693 -20.12 26.48 24.81
C ALA A 693 -18.62 26.47 25.05
N ALA A 694 -17.86 26.64 23.97
CA ALA A 694 -16.43 26.48 24.02
C ALA A 694 -15.90 27.37 25.17
N PRO A 695 -14.99 26.89 26.04
CA PRO A 695 -14.63 27.61 27.25
C PRO A 695 -14.24 29.05 26.90
N MET A 696 -14.70 30.04 27.65
CA MET A 696 -14.30 31.44 27.39
C MET A 696 -12.91 31.77 27.92
N ARG A 697 -12.34 30.89 28.75
CA ARG A 697 -11.04 31.09 29.41
C ARG A 697 -10.29 29.77 29.50
N THR A 698 -8.99 29.86 29.32
CA THR A 698 -8.08 28.75 29.54
C THR A 698 -7.91 28.50 31.04
N GLN A 699 -8.05 27.25 31.49
CA GLN A 699 -7.81 26.88 32.88
C GLN A 699 -7.22 25.48 33.07
N LEU A 700 -6.31 25.36 34.03
CA LEU A 700 -5.82 24.07 34.53
C LEU A 700 -6.69 23.57 35.70
N LEU A 701 -7.16 22.33 35.63
CA LEU A 701 -8.02 21.69 36.62
C LEU A 701 -7.25 20.69 37.49
N GLN A 702 -7.89 20.18 38.55
CA GLN A 702 -7.26 19.27 39.50
C GLN A 702 -7.10 17.88 38.88
N SER A 703 -5.88 17.34 38.92
CA SER A 703 -5.56 15.98 38.49
C SER A 703 -6.41 14.92 39.23
N TYR A 704 -6.79 13.84 38.55
CA TYR A 704 -7.57 12.74 39.12
C TYR A 704 -7.10 11.36 38.64
N PRO A 705 -7.03 10.35 39.54
CA PRO A 705 -7.16 10.48 40.99
C PRO A 705 -6.03 11.34 41.59
N ASN A 706 -6.23 11.90 42.79
CA ASN A 706 -5.16 12.59 43.54
C ASN A 706 -5.40 12.43 45.05
N PRO A 707 -4.59 11.65 45.79
CA PRO A 707 -3.37 10.98 45.31
C PRO A 707 -3.64 9.86 44.30
N PHE A 708 -2.64 9.52 43.48
CA PHE A 708 -2.75 8.49 42.43
C PHE A 708 -1.75 7.33 42.61
N ASN A 709 -2.06 6.17 42.00
CA ASN A 709 -1.23 4.96 41.99
C ASN A 709 -1.60 4.01 40.83
N PRO A 710 -0.75 3.77 39.80
CA PRO A 710 0.46 4.50 39.43
C PRO A 710 0.22 5.62 38.39
N ASP A 711 -1.03 5.83 37.95
CA ASP A 711 -1.35 6.71 36.83
C ASP A 711 -2.39 7.80 37.16
N VAL A 712 -2.36 8.91 36.40
CA VAL A 712 -3.18 10.09 36.66
C VAL A 712 -3.58 10.82 35.39
N TRP A 713 -4.75 11.45 35.42
CA TRP A 713 -5.25 12.33 34.38
C TRP A 713 -5.19 13.79 34.84
N ILE A 714 -4.73 14.67 33.96
CA ILE A 714 -4.56 16.11 34.22
C ILE A 714 -5.55 16.87 33.32
N PRO A 715 -6.74 17.21 33.84
CA PRO A 715 -7.76 17.90 33.05
C PRO A 715 -7.46 19.38 32.86
N TYR A 716 -7.88 19.93 31.73
CA TYR A 716 -7.75 21.37 31.41
C TYR A 716 -8.87 21.83 30.45
N GLU A 717 -9.03 23.14 30.34
CA GLU A 717 -9.93 23.78 29.38
C GLU A 717 -9.17 24.86 28.63
N LEU A 718 -9.53 25.10 27.37
CA LEU A 718 -8.92 26.11 26.51
C LEU A 718 -9.94 27.19 26.11
N GLY A 719 -9.58 28.45 26.40
CA GLY A 719 -10.34 29.64 26.05
C GLY A 719 -10.25 30.04 24.58
N GLU A 720 -9.19 29.58 23.93
CA GLU A 720 -8.82 29.80 22.53
C GLU A 720 -7.92 28.65 22.08
N ASP A 721 -7.77 28.46 20.78
CA ASP A 721 -6.88 27.45 20.23
C ASP A 721 -5.44 27.69 20.73
N SER A 722 -4.85 26.70 21.41
CA SER A 722 -3.58 26.87 22.11
C SER A 722 -2.70 25.64 21.99
N THR A 723 -1.38 25.84 21.87
CA THR A 723 -0.40 24.75 22.00
C THR A 723 -0.23 24.41 23.47
N VAL A 724 -0.58 23.18 23.84
CA VAL A 724 -0.60 22.69 25.20
C VAL A 724 0.62 21.84 25.50
N SER A 725 1.27 22.11 26.62
CA SER A 725 2.22 21.19 27.25
C SER A 725 2.02 21.15 28.74
N VAL A 726 2.33 20.00 29.34
CA VAL A 726 2.35 19.81 30.78
C VAL A 726 3.75 19.42 31.21
N GLU A 727 4.37 20.25 32.05
CA GLU A 727 5.67 19.96 32.65
C GLU A 727 5.47 19.48 34.08
N ILE A 728 6.08 18.36 34.44
CA ILE A 728 5.99 17.76 35.76
C ILE A 728 7.32 17.95 36.49
N TYR A 729 7.24 18.49 37.71
CA TYR A 729 8.37 18.78 38.58
C TYR A 729 8.25 18.04 39.90
N ASP A 730 9.38 17.66 40.47
CA ASP A 730 9.44 17.16 41.85
C ASP A 730 9.46 18.31 42.87
N ILE A 731 9.52 17.99 44.16
CA ILE A 731 9.54 18.98 45.25
C ILE A 731 10.81 19.84 45.28
N SER A 732 11.89 19.42 44.61
CA SER A 732 13.14 20.18 44.48
C SER A 732 13.12 21.13 43.28
N GLY A 733 12.06 21.08 42.46
CA GLY A 733 11.94 21.85 41.23
C GLY A 733 12.65 21.22 40.04
N GLN A 734 13.10 19.97 40.16
CA GLN A 734 13.70 19.24 39.05
C GLN A 734 12.60 18.77 38.09
N LEU A 735 12.81 18.97 36.79
CA LEU A 735 11.91 18.48 35.75
C LEU A 735 11.96 16.95 35.71
N VAL A 736 10.81 16.33 35.94
CA VAL A 736 10.61 14.87 35.98
C VAL A 736 10.20 14.35 34.60
N ARG A 737 9.28 15.06 33.93
CA ARG A 737 8.77 14.71 32.60
C ARG A 737 8.11 15.91 31.94
N THR A 738 8.23 16.01 30.62
CA THR A 738 7.40 16.90 29.81
C THR A 738 6.44 16.08 28.99
N LEU A 739 5.16 16.43 29.06
CA LEU A 739 4.06 15.84 28.31
C LEU A 739 3.66 16.85 27.24
N HIS A 740 4.09 16.62 26.01
CA HIS A 740 3.75 17.46 24.87
C HIS A 740 2.37 17.04 24.35
N VAL A 741 1.37 17.90 24.56
CA VAL A 741 -0.04 17.61 24.21
C VAL A 741 -0.39 18.18 22.83
N GLY A 742 0.32 19.22 22.40
CA GLY A 742 0.20 19.81 21.08
C GLY A 742 -0.88 20.89 20.99
N MET A 743 -1.15 21.36 19.78
CA MET A 743 -2.17 22.35 19.45
C MET A 743 -3.54 21.71 19.64
N LYS A 744 -4.33 22.34 20.49
CA LYS A 744 -5.66 21.88 20.85
C LYS A 744 -6.62 23.03 20.56
N LYS A 745 -7.74 22.71 19.89
CA LYS A 745 -8.79 23.68 19.64
C LYS A 745 -9.39 24.15 20.97
N ARG A 746 -9.97 25.33 20.98
CA ARG A 746 -10.82 25.81 22.07
C ARG A 746 -11.82 24.71 22.43
N GLY A 747 -11.81 24.27 23.69
CA GLY A 747 -12.58 23.10 24.10
C GLY A 747 -12.24 22.61 25.50
N GLN A 748 -13.03 21.65 25.98
CA GLN A 748 -12.85 21.00 27.28
C GLN A 748 -12.09 19.67 27.13
N TYR A 749 -11.09 19.47 27.99
CA TYR A 749 -10.23 18.29 28.02
C TYR A 749 -10.26 17.68 29.43
N ILE A 750 -11.45 17.24 29.84
CA ILE A 750 -11.76 16.89 31.24
C ILE A 750 -12.06 15.42 31.49
N THR A 751 -12.30 14.64 30.43
CA THR A 751 -12.57 13.20 30.47
C THR A 751 -11.27 12.40 30.32
N LYS A 752 -11.25 11.11 30.69
CA LYS A 752 -10.01 10.30 30.69
C LYS A 752 -9.38 10.17 29.30
N ASP A 753 -10.20 10.11 28.26
CA ASP A 753 -9.82 10.06 26.86
C ASP A 753 -9.27 11.39 26.32
N LYS A 754 -9.56 12.52 26.97
CA LYS A 754 -9.17 13.88 26.50
C LYS A 754 -8.15 14.58 27.40
N ALA A 755 -8.11 14.25 28.68
CA ALA A 755 -7.19 14.82 29.65
C ALA A 755 -5.75 14.35 29.40
N VAL A 756 -4.76 15.10 29.91
CA VAL A 756 -3.35 14.70 29.74
C VAL A 756 -3.04 13.49 30.62
N TYR A 757 -2.48 12.44 30.03
CA TYR A 757 -2.05 11.25 30.74
C TYR A 757 -0.68 11.39 31.38
N TRP A 758 -0.53 10.91 32.61
CA TRP A 758 0.77 10.53 33.13
C TRP A 758 0.74 9.15 33.79
N ASP A 759 1.59 8.24 33.30
CA ASP A 759 1.80 6.86 33.80
C ASP A 759 2.70 6.76 35.05
N GLY A 760 3.01 7.90 35.68
CA GLY A 760 3.90 7.97 36.83
C GLY A 760 5.37 7.66 36.52
N ARG A 761 5.82 7.74 35.25
CA ARG A 761 7.23 7.54 34.86
C ARG A 761 7.97 8.84 34.57
N THR A 762 9.27 8.86 34.83
CA THR A 762 10.19 9.94 34.47
C THR A 762 10.49 9.95 32.97
N GLN A 763 11.18 10.98 32.48
CA GLN A 763 11.64 11.08 31.09
C GLN A 763 12.48 9.87 30.62
N LEU A 764 13.17 9.18 31.55
CA LEU A 764 14.00 8.01 31.27
C LEU A 764 13.22 6.67 31.37
N GLY A 765 11.90 6.71 31.54
CA GLY A 765 11.04 5.53 31.67
C GLY A 765 11.02 4.89 33.07
N GLU A 766 11.76 5.44 34.04
CA GLU A 766 11.80 4.96 35.42
C GLU A 766 10.54 5.33 36.19
N ARG A 767 10.12 4.51 37.17
CA ARG A 767 8.95 4.83 38.01
C ARG A 767 9.27 5.98 38.98
N ALA A 768 8.43 7.00 39.00
CA ALA A 768 8.49 8.07 39.99
C ALA A 768 8.33 7.52 41.43
N THR A 769 8.94 8.19 42.40
CA THR A 769 8.87 7.82 43.82
C THR A 769 7.59 8.38 44.46
N SER A 770 7.09 7.76 45.53
CA SER A 770 5.96 8.32 46.29
C SER A 770 6.34 9.68 46.85
N GLY A 771 5.47 10.67 46.71
CA GLY A 771 5.79 12.06 47.05
C GLY A 771 4.85 13.07 46.41
N VAL A 772 5.15 14.35 46.63
CA VAL A 772 4.41 15.49 46.05
C VAL A 772 5.11 15.95 44.79
N TYR A 773 4.34 16.16 43.73
CA TYR A 773 4.78 16.66 42.44
C TYR A 773 3.95 17.88 42.05
N PHE A 774 4.52 18.72 41.19
CA PHE A 774 3.85 19.88 40.61
C PHE A 774 3.73 19.68 39.10
N TYR A 775 2.57 20.01 38.54
CA TYR A 775 2.38 20.04 37.09
C TYR A 775 2.03 21.44 36.64
N VAL A 776 2.66 21.87 35.54
CA VAL A 776 2.51 23.18 34.94
C VAL A 776 1.89 23.02 33.56
N LEU A 777 0.69 23.55 33.37
CA LEU A 777 0.08 23.69 32.06
C LEU A 777 0.60 24.96 31.41
N LYS A 778 1.11 24.84 30.19
CA LYS A 778 1.43 25.96 29.30
C LYS A 778 0.50 25.89 28.10
N ALA A 779 -0.25 26.95 27.84
CA ALA A 779 -1.20 27.07 26.73
C ALA A 779 -1.23 28.53 26.24
N SER A 780 -0.58 28.82 25.12
CA SER A 780 -0.37 30.20 24.62
C SER A 780 0.24 31.11 25.72
N ASP A 781 -0.39 32.22 26.07
CA ASP A 781 0.06 33.12 27.15
C ASP A 781 -0.37 32.64 28.57
N TYR A 782 -1.13 31.55 28.66
CA TYR A 782 -1.60 30.99 29.93
C TYR A 782 -0.57 30.00 30.50
N ILE A 783 -0.10 30.29 31.70
CA ILE A 783 0.74 29.38 32.50
C ILE A 783 0.08 29.21 33.87
N SER A 784 -0.20 27.96 34.25
CA SER A 784 -0.78 27.64 35.56
C SER A 784 -0.14 26.40 36.14
N MET A 785 0.08 26.40 37.45
CA MET A 785 0.67 25.30 38.20
C MET A 785 -0.33 24.75 39.22
N ARG A 786 -0.36 23.43 39.36
CA ARG A 786 -1.07 22.73 40.44
C ARG A 786 -0.22 21.59 41.01
N LYS A 787 -0.65 21.06 42.16
CA LYS A 787 0.01 19.95 42.86
C LYS A 787 -0.73 18.64 42.70
N MET A 788 0.01 17.54 42.69
CA MET A 788 -0.46 16.15 42.74
C MET A 788 0.40 15.33 43.70
N ALA A 789 -0.12 14.20 44.18
CA ALA A 789 0.56 13.30 45.09
C ALA A 789 0.54 11.86 44.54
N ILE A 790 1.69 11.19 44.62
CA ILE A 790 1.84 9.78 44.28
C ILE A 790 1.85 8.96 45.58
N LEU A 791 0.95 7.99 45.69
CA LEU A 791 1.00 6.94 46.70
C LEU A 791 1.43 5.65 46.03
N LYS A 792 2.31 4.88 46.68
CA LYS A 792 2.61 3.51 46.26
C LYS A 792 1.86 2.55 47.16
#